data_AF-A0A7T4JUL1-F1
#
_entry.id   AF-A0A7T4JUL1-F1
#
_cell.length_a   1.000
_cell.length_b   1.000
_cell.length_c   1.000
_cell.angle_alpha   90.00
_cell.angle_beta   90.00
_cell.angle_gamma   90.00
#
_symmetry.space_group_name_H-M   'P 1'
#
loop_
_entity.id
_entity.type
_entity.pdbx_description
1 polymer ?
#
loop_
_entity_poly.entity_id
_entity_poly.type
_entity_poly.pdbx_seq_one_letter_code
_entity_poly.pdbx_strand_id
1 'polypeptide(L)'
;MTDNVDLSTLKLSELKQIAQEKGIKGVSGLRKQALIDRLAAELNGDSEPRREASKPRRATRKAQSMGKAQSEPAATIVEESEPENQSPAEESSTQDAQEENSESNTSDRHDGAHQSRSQARRARRVRQKMNHRRNRDGRDDADNNGGKSDNRRRNQNNDENDSHRNDSHGGDNRHSSDNRGSDNRDSDARQGAEDRHEGNGSEHKDKNERNDRNDRDNNRRGGRGRQRNERNDRNERNDKNDHIGENEESQPMQQIAGILDIIDSSIAFVRTTGYQAGSQDVFVPQQMIRRYGMRRGDYIQGAIRAPREGANQDSNNNHNNRGRGRNNNRGRQKNNALQRVDAINMLPPENAKQRPEFSKLTPLYPNQRLRLETQPNILTTRLIDLVMPIGKGQRALIVSPPKAGKTTVLKTVANAISANNPECHLMVVLVDERPEEVTDMQRSVNGEVIASTFDRPPSEHTAVAELAIERAKRLVELGSDVVVLLDSITRLGRAYNNSSPASGRILSGGVDSNALYPPKRFLGAARNIENGGSLTIIATAMVETGSAGDTVIFEEFKGTGNAELKLDRKIAERRVFPAVDINPSGTRKDDLLLAPDEAKLVHKLRRIMSALDSQAAIDLLIKQLKKTKSNREFMRALATSAPMTAGETEEDYI
;
A
#
# COMPACT_ATOMS: atom_id res chain seq x y z
N MET A 1 7.70 -38.90 45.70
CA MET A 1 8.90 -38.64 44.87
C MET A 1 8.51 -39.08 43.47
N THR A 2 8.09 -38.21 42.56
CA THR A 2 8.80 -37.08 41.95
C THR A 2 7.79 -36.08 41.39
N ASP A 3 7.61 -34.91 42.01
CA ASP A 3 6.80 -33.81 41.43
C ASP A 3 7.49 -32.48 41.69
N ASN A 4 8.52 -32.20 40.89
CA ASN A 4 9.02 -30.85 40.71
C ASN A 4 9.47 -30.71 39.25
N VAL A 5 8.50 -30.83 38.35
CA VAL A 5 8.70 -30.56 36.93
C VAL A 5 8.77 -29.05 36.75
N ASP A 6 9.89 -28.54 36.26
CA ASP A 6 10.05 -27.13 35.94
C ASP A 6 9.13 -26.74 34.78
N LEU A 7 7.98 -26.14 35.10
CA LEU A 7 6.93 -25.72 34.17
C LEU A 7 7.43 -24.73 33.11
N SER A 8 8.57 -24.06 33.32
CA SER A 8 9.14 -23.11 32.37
C SER A 8 9.67 -23.80 31.09
N THR A 9 10.10 -25.06 31.21
CA THR A 9 10.74 -25.84 30.14
C THR A 9 9.75 -26.51 29.18
N LEU A 10 8.49 -26.71 29.60
CA LEU A 10 7.46 -27.41 28.83
C LEU A 10 6.91 -26.59 27.67
N LYS A 11 6.36 -27.24 26.63
CA LYS A 11 5.69 -26.56 25.51
C LYS A 11 4.30 -26.08 25.92
N LEU A 12 3.76 -25.07 25.21
CA LEU A 12 2.43 -24.52 25.51
C LEU A 12 1.31 -25.58 25.41
N SER A 13 1.45 -26.55 24.49
CA SER A 13 0.51 -27.67 24.35
C SER A 13 0.51 -28.57 25.58
N GLU A 14 1.68 -28.90 26.11
CA GLU A 14 1.86 -29.75 27.30
C GLU A 14 1.32 -29.03 28.55
N LEU A 15 1.62 -27.73 28.69
CA LEU A 15 1.08 -26.92 29.79
C LEU A 15 -0.46 -26.83 29.75
N LYS A 16 -1.07 -26.75 28.55
CA LYS A 16 -2.54 -26.77 28.41
C LYS A 16 -3.13 -28.12 28.79
N GLN A 17 -2.43 -29.20 28.45
CA GLN A 17 -2.84 -30.57 28.81
C GLN A 17 -2.78 -30.79 30.32
N ILE A 18 -1.68 -30.37 30.98
CA ILE A 18 -1.54 -30.41 32.44
C ILE A 18 -2.63 -29.56 33.11
N ALA A 19 -2.93 -28.37 32.58
CA ALA A 19 -4.00 -27.52 33.11
C ALA A 19 -5.39 -28.15 32.94
N GLN A 20 -5.61 -28.92 31.87
CA GLN A 20 -6.86 -29.65 31.64
C GLN A 20 -7.00 -30.86 32.59
N GLU A 21 -5.91 -31.60 32.81
CA GLU A 21 -5.85 -32.71 33.78
C GLU A 21 -6.09 -32.22 35.22
N LYS A 22 -5.59 -31.02 35.56
CA LYS A 22 -5.86 -30.36 36.84
C LYS A 22 -7.22 -29.65 36.92
N GLY A 23 -8.03 -29.69 35.86
CA GLY A 23 -9.38 -29.13 35.85
C GLY A 23 -9.47 -27.60 35.80
N ILE A 24 -8.40 -26.91 35.42
CA ILE A 24 -8.35 -25.44 35.36
C ILE A 24 -9.11 -24.95 34.12
N LYS A 25 -10.26 -24.31 34.33
CA LYS A 25 -11.12 -23.78 33.25
C LYS A 25 -10.63 -22.43 32.73
N GLY A 26 -10.81 -22.18 31.43
CA GLY A 26 -10.51 -20.90 30.78
C GLY A 26 -9.04 -20.70 30.41
N VAL A 27 -8.31 -21.79 30.14
CA VAL A 27 -6.87 -21.77 29.80
C VAL A 27 -6.57 -21.74 28.30
N SER A 28 -7.57 -21.93 27.44
CA SER A 28 -7.41 -22.04 25.99
C SER A 28 -6.80 -20.80 25.33
N GLY A 29 -7.11 -19.60 25.85
CA GLY A 29 -6.62 -18.31 25.36
C GLY A 29 -5.40 -17.73 26.10
N LEU A 30 -4.84 -18.43 27.10
CA LEU A 30 -3.73 -17.90 27.88
C LEU A 30 -2.39 -18.06 27.13
N ARG A 31 -1.53 -17.04 27.25
CA ARG A 31 -0.12 -17.09 26.82
C ARG A 31 0.68 -17.96 27.78
N LYS A 32 1.81 -18.51 27.31
CA LYS A 32 2.65 -19.47 28.06
C LYS A 32 2.94 -19.04 29.50
N GLN A 33 3.38 -17.81 29.70
CA GLN A 33 3.73 -17.29 31.04
C GLN A 33 2.52 -17.28 31.99
N ALA A 34 1.40 -16.70 31.57
CA ALA A 34 0.18 -16.65 32.37
C ALA A 34 -0.41 -18.04 32.68
N LEU A 35 -0.14 -19.03 31.84
CA LEU A 35 -0.53 -20.42 32.08
C LEU A 35 0.37 -21.10 33.12
N ILE A 36 1.68 -20.81 33.09
CA ILE A 36 2.65 -21.26 34.10
C ILE A 36 2.30 -20.65 35.46
N ASP A 37 2.07 -19.33 35.51
CA ASP A 37 1.74 -18.63 36.75
C ASP A 37 0.46 -19.19 37.40
N ARG A 38 -0.54 -19.52 36.57
CA ARG A 38 -1.81 -20.11 37.03
C ARG A 38 -1.66 -21.55 37.51
N LEU A 39 -0.80 -22.34 36.86
CA LEU A 39 -0.47 -23.70 37.30
C LEU A 39 0.37 -23.70 38.59
N ALA A 40 1.28 -22.73 38.74
CA ALA A 40 2.09 -22.54 39.94
C ALA A 40 1.25 -22.06 41.14
N ALA A 41 0.29 -21.16 40.91
CA ALA A 41 -0.66 -20.74 41.95
C ALA A 41 -1.50 -21.91 42.50
N GLU A 42 -1.94 -22.81 41.61
CA GLU A 42 -2.70 -24.00 42.02
C GLU A 42 -1.82 -25.04 42.75
N LEU A 43 -0.52 -25.10 42.44
CA LEU A 43 0.46 -25.96 43.14
C LEU A 43 0.77 -25.44 44.56
N ASN A 44 0.70 -24.13 44.77
CA ASN A 44 1.06 -23.49 46.04
C ASN A 44 -0.13 -23.29 46.99
N GLY A 45 -1.35 -23.68 46.60
CA GLY A 45 -2.50 -23.74 47.51
C GLY A 45 -3.06 -22.40 47.98
N ASP A 46 -2.78 -21.30 47.29
CA ASP A 46 -3.35 -19.99 47.62
C ASP A 46 -4.71 -19.79 46.92
N SER A 47 -5.78 -20.11 47.65
CA SER A 47 -7.14 -19.76 47.30
C SER A 47 -7.56 -18.46 47.99
N GLU A 48 -7.87 -17.41 47.23
CA GLU A 48 -8.54 -16.20 47.74
C GLU A 48 -9.54 -15.58 46.72
N PRO A 49 -10.50 -14.74 47.15
CA PRO A 49 -11.93 -15.05 47.03
C PRO A 49 -12.68 -14.37 45.88
N ARG A 50 -13.88 -14.91 45.61
CA ARG A 50 -14.93 -14.39 44.72
C ARG A 50 -15.38 -12.97 45.09
N ARG A 51 -15.48 -12.09 44.09
CA ARG A 51 -16.37 -10.91 44.11
C ARG A 51 -17.63 -11.17 43.27
N GLU A 52 -18.78 -11.11 43.94
CA GLU A 52 -20.11 -11.09 43.34
C GLU A 52 -20.44 -9.70 42.77
N ALA A 53 -21.11 -9.67 41.61
CA ALA A 53 -21.95 -8.55 41.19
C ALA A 53 -23.34 -9.08 40.80
N SER A 54 -24.31 -8.68 41.63
CA SER A 54 -25.76 -8.57 41.52
C SER A 54 -26.52 -9.15 40.30
N LYS A 55 -27.55 -9.96 40.62
CA LYS A 55 -28.68 -10.38 39.78
C LYS A 55 -29.79 -9.31 39.71
N PRO A 56 -30.79 -9.51 38.84
CA PRO A 56 -32.16 -9.65 39.33
C PRO A 56 -32.78 -11.04 39.03
N ARG A 57 -33.55 -11.54 40.01
CA ARG A 57 -34.44 -12.74 39.97
C ARG A 57 -35.73 -12.37 39.20
N ARG A 58 -36.66 -13.24 38.75
CA ARG A 58 -37.11 -14.61 39.06
C ARG A 58 -38.11 -14.97 37.92
N ALA A 59 -38.24 -16.19 37.40
CA ALA A 59 -39.17 -17.19 37.94
C ALA A 59 -38.88 -18.61 37.43
N THR A 60 -39.11 -19.54 38.36
CA THR A 60 -38.92 -21.00 38.42
C THR A 60 -39.99 -21.79 37.64
N ARG A 61 -39.85 -23.07 37.24
CA ARG A 61 -39.66 -24.28 38.08
C ARG A 61 -39.35 -25.58 37.28
N LYS A 62 -38.52 -26.43 37.92
CA LYS A 62 -38.48 -27.92 38.08
C LYS A 62 -38.30 -28.82 36.83
N ALA A 63 -37.20 -29.60 36.73
CA ALA A 63 -36.79 -30.86 37.43
C ALA A 63 -37.47 -32.10 36.79
N GLN A 64 -36.78 -33.09 36.22
CA GLN A 64 -35.96 -34.19 36.78
C GLN A 64 -35.37 -34.96 35.55
N SER A 65 -34.11 -35.38 35.40
CA SER A 65 -33.22 -36.31 36.14
C SER A 65 -32.81 -37.51 35.25
N MET A 66 -31.49 -37.75 35.17
CA MET A 66 -30.76 -39.04 34.97
C MET A 66 -30.89 -39.73 33.60
N GLY A 67 -29.87 -40.27 32.94
CA GLY A 67 -28.45 -40.50 33.25
C GLY A 67 -27.94 -41.72 32.45
N LYS A 68 -26.81 -41.54 31.71
CA LYS A 68 -25.60 -42.41 31.57
C LYS A 68 -25.76 -43.96 31.59
N ALA A 69 -25.00 -44.79 30.85
CA ALA A 69 -23.75 -44.66 30.10
C ALA A 69 -23.40 -45.99 29.37
N GLN A 70 -22.44 -45.92 28.42
CA GLN A 70 -21.44 -46.95 27.99
C GLN A 70 -21.98 -48.21 27.28
N SER A 71 -21.33 -48.86 26.28
CA SER A 71 -19.99 -48.85 25.67
C SER A 71 -20.05 -49.64 24.33
N GLU A 72 -19.07 -49.46 23.43
CA GLU A 72 -18.81 -50.26 22.20
C GLU A 72 -18.51 -51.77 22.50
N PRO A 73 -18.26 -52.72 21.53
CA PRO A 73 -18.00 -52.59 20.08
C PRO A 73 -18.56 -53.70 19.12
N ALA A 74 -18.20 -53.58 17.83
CA ALA A 74 -17.92 -54.64 16.82
C ALA A 74 -19.03 -55.26 15.93
N ALA A 75 -18.86 -55.00 14.63
CA ALA A 75 -18.83 -55.90 13.45
C ALA A 75 -20.01 -56.82 13.03
N THR A 76 -20.12 -56.89 11.69
CA THR A 76 -20.56 -57.99 10.79
C THR A 76 -22.05 -58.15 10.41
N ILE A 77 -22.32 -57.79 9.14
CA ILE A 77 -22.99 -58.52 8.03
C ILE A 77 -24.26 -59.35 8.35
N VAL A 78 -25.36 -59.08 7.62
CA VAL A 78 -26.08 -59.95 6.66
C VAL A 78 -27.48 -59.37 6.38
N GLU A 79 -27.79 -59.28 5.08
CA GLU A 79 -29.06 -59.47 4.32
C GLU A 79 -30.40 -59.48 5.10
N GLU A 80 -31.55 -59.03 4.57
CA GLU A 80 -32.12 -59.37 3.27
C GLU A 80 -33.43 -58.57 3.03
N SER A 81 -33.74 -58.36 1.75
CA SER A 81 -35.08 -58.35 1.10
C SER A 81 -36.26 -57.50 1.63
N GLU A 82 -36.52 -56.41 0.91
CA GLU A 82 -37.69 -56.19 0.01
C GLU A 82 -38.88 -57.20 0.01
N PRO A 83 -40.03 -56.89 -0.64
CA PRO A 83 -40.72 -55.61 -0.91
C PRO A 83 -42.27 -55.75 -0.75
N GLU A 84 -43.04 -54.73 -1.18
CA GLU A 84 -44.38 -54.77 -1.85
C GLU A 84 -45.14 -53.48 -1.49
N ASN A 85 -45.26 -52.47 -2.35
CA ASN A 85 -45.99 -52.33 -3.62
C ASN A 85 -47.52 -52.12 -3.45
N GLN A 86 -47.99 -51.07 -4.14
CA GLN A 86 -49.36 -50.78 -4.60
C GLN A 86 -50.33 -49.98 -3.69
N SER A 87 -50.36 -48.68 -3.97
CA SER A 87 -51.54 -47.79 -4.14
C SER A 87 -52.64 -48.42 -5.03
N PRO A 88 -53.91 -47.90 -5.18
CA PRO A 88 -54.28 -46.47 -5.25
C PRO A 88 -55.73 -46.06 -4.87
N ALA A 89 -56.08 -44.79 -5.17
CA ALA A 89 -57.42 -44.21 -5.40
C ALA A 89 -58.24 -43.85 -4.14
N GLU A 90 -59.13 -42.85 -4.08
CA GLU A 90 -59.54 -41.68 -4.87
C GLU A 90 -60.55 -40.90 -3.97
N GLU A 91 -60.93 -39.68 -4.39
CA GLU A 91 -62.11 -38.90 -3.95
C GLU A 91 -62.16 -38.37 -2.50
N SER A 92 -62.93 -37.33 -2.15
CA SER A 92 -63.38 -36.07 -2.75
C SER A 92 -64.22 -35.39 -1.65
N SER A 93 -64.59 -34.12 -1.84
CA SER A 93 -65.69 -33.41 -1.16
C SER A 93 -65.40 -32.89 0.26
N THR A 94 -65.78 -31.69 0.71
CA THR A 94 -66.27 -30.42 0.13
C THR A 94 -66.56 -29.48 1.32
N GLN A 95 -66.60 -28.16 1.05
CA GLN A 95 -67.49 -27.17 1.69
C GLN A 95 -67.17 -26.79 3.14
N ASP A 96 -67.31 -25.54 3.60
CA ASP A 96 -68.11 -24.39 3.18
C ASP A 96 -67.42 -23.12 3.73
N ALA A 97 -67.24 -22.07 2.93
CA ALA A 97 -68.17 -20.94 2.74
C ALA A 97 -67.82 -19.77 3.68
N GLN A 98 -67.36 -18.65 3.10
CA GLN A 98 -68.14 -17.42 2.82
C GLN A 98 -67.93 -16.42 3.97
N GLU A 99 -67.81 -15.11 3.78
CA GLU A 99 -68.06 -14.19 2.67
C GLU A 99 -67.26 -12.91 3.03
N GLU A 100 -66.59 -12.25 2.08
CA GLU A 100 -67.08 -11.09 1.31
C GLU A 100 -67.44 -9.87 2.20
N ASN A 101 -67.20 -8.61 1.83
CA ASN A 101 -67.17 -8.06 0.48
C ASN A 101 -66.56 -6.64 0.45
N SER A 102 -66.09 -6.27 -0.76
CA SER A 102 -66.30 -4.99 -1.47
C SER A 102 -65.86 -3.66 -0.81
N GLU A 103 -65.30 -2.66 -1.49
CA GLU A 103 -65.34 -2.30 -2.91
C GLU A 103 -64.42 -1.08 -3.17
N SER A 104 -63.89 -1.00 -4.40
CA SER A 104 -63.78 0.15 -5.35
C SER A 104 -63.60 1.61 -4.82
N ASN A 105 -62.96 2.58 -5.48
CA ASN A 105 -62.51 2.77 -6.86
C ASN A 105 -61.56 4.00 -6.94
N THR A 106 -60.54 3.90 -7.80
CA THR A 106 -59.91 4.92 -8.69
C THR A 106 -59.96 6.43 -8.36
N SER A 107 -58.78 7.10 -8.33
CA SER A 107 -58.29 7.99 -9.41
C SER A 107 -56.97 8.72 -9.08
N ASP A 108 -56.01 8.59 -10.00
CA ASP A 108 -55.02 9.57 -10.46
C ASP A 108 -53.93 10.23 -9.57
N ARG A 109 -52.69 9.97 -10.01
CA ARG A 109 -51.49 10.84 -10.09
C ARG A 109 -50.82 11.29 -8.78
N HIS A 110 -49.68 10.69 -8.45
CA HIS A 110 -48.43 11.46 -8.28
C HIS A 110 -47.16 10.59 -8.25
N ASP A 111 -46.14 11.11 -8.94
CA ASP A 111 -44.76 10.63 -8.97
C ASP A 111 -44.08 10.65 -7.59
N GLY A 112 -43.20 9.66 -7.39
CA GLY A 112 -41.90 9.85 -6.73
C GLY A 112 -41.84 9.69 -5.21
N ALA A 113 -41.50 8.49 -4.71
CA ALA A 113 -40.96 8.35 -3.36
C ALA A 113 -40.23 7.03 -3.07
N HIS A 114 -39.06 6.78 -3.69
CA HIS A 114 -38.05 5.91 -3.06
C HIS A 114 -36.63 6.47 -3.25
N GLN A 115 -36.37 7.64 -2.68
CA GLN A 115 -35.00 8.05 -2.33
C GLN A 115 -34.78 7.96 -0.83
N SER A 116 -34.28 6.77 -0.47
CA SER A 116 -33.22 6.46 0.50
C SER A 116 -33.03 7.32 1.75
N ARG A 117 -32.89 6.60 2.88
CA ARG A 117 -32.31 6.95 4.19
C ARG A 117 -31.02 7.80 4.19
N SER A 118 -30.47 8.16 3.03
CA SER A 118 -29.29 9.00 2.86
C SER A 118 -29.57 10.50 3.02
N GLN A 119 -30.78 10.97 2.69
CA GLN A 119 -31.14 12.41 2.83
C GLN A 119 -31.35 12.81 4.29
N ALA A 120 -31.91 11.93 5.12
CA ALA A 120 -32.11 12.16 6.56
C ALA A 120 -30.78 12.29 7.35
N ARG A 121 -29.71 11.64 6.88
CA ARG A 121 -28.36 11.78 7.47
C ARG A 121 -27.65 13.07 7.03
N ARG A 122 -27.96 13.57 5.82
CA ARG A 122 -27.41 14.84 5.31
C ARG A 122 -28.02 16.04 6.04
N ALA A 123 -29.31 15.99 6.37
CA ALA A 123 -30.01 17.03 7.14
C ALA A 123 -29.48 17.21 8.57
N ARG A 124 -29.04 16.13 9.25
CA ARG A 124 -28.43 16.22 10.59
C ARG A 124 -27.03 16.85 10.58
N ARG A 125 -26.23 16.63 9.53
CA ARG A 125 -24.88 17.23 9.38
C ARG A 125 -24.92 18.72 9.06
N VAL A 126 -25.95 19.20 8.35
CA VAL A 126 -26.12 20.62 8.04
C VAL A 126 -26.57 21.42 9.26
N ARG A 127 -27.41 20.84 10.14
CA ARG A 127 -27.84 21.47 11.40
C ARG A 127 -26.70 21.67 12.40
N GLN A 128 -25.74 20.74 12.47
CA GLN A 128 -24.58 20.87 13.35
C GLN A 128 -23.58 21.94 12.88
N LYS A 129 -23.56 22.26 11.59
CA LYS A 129 -22.64 23.26 11.00
C LYS A 129 -23.16 24.70 11.09
N MET A 130 -24.47 24.90 11.30
CA MET A 130 -25.07 26.23 11.52
C MET A 130 -24.95 26.75 12.95
N ASN A 131 -24.72 25.88 13.95
CA ASN A 131 -24.55 26.29 15.36
C ASN A 131 -23.11 26.75 15.72
N HIS A 132 -22.17 26.72 14.79
CA HIS A 132 -20.77 27.17 15.02
C HIS A 132 -20.39 28.42 14.22
N ARG A 133 -21.35 29.04 13.51
CA ARG A 133 -21.12 30.27 12.71
C ARG A 133 -22.01 31.46 13.12
N ARG A 134 -22.62 31.41 14.32
CA ARG A 134 -23.43 32.52 14.87
C ARG A 134 -22.88 33.13 16.17
N ASN A 135 -21.63 32.85 16.54
CA ASN A 135 -20.99 33.39 17.75
C ASN A 135 -19.61 34.01 17.51
N ARG A 136 -19.43 34.69 16.37
CA ARG A 136 -18.28 35.56 16.14
C ARG A 136 -18.67 36.56 15.08
N ASP A 137 -19.27 37.66 15.51
CA ASP A 137 -19.07 39.01 14.96
C ASP A 137 -20.05 39.98 15.61
N GLY A 138 -19.49 40.94 16.37
CA GLY A 138 -20.03 42.29 16.46
C GLY A 138 -20.70 42.70 17.78
N ARG A 139 -20.14 43.80 18.33
CA ARG A 139 -20.72 44.80 19.24
C ARG A 139 -20.71 44.48 20.72
N ASP A 140 -20.58 45.43 21.64
CA ASP A 140 -20.11 46.82 21.72
C ASP A 140 -20.24 47.06 23.23
N ASP A 141 -19.15 47.21 23.99
CA ASP A 141 -19.26 47.47 25.43
C ASP A 141 -18.86 48.91 25.76
N ALA A 142 -19.89 49.72 25.99
CA ALA A 142 -19.84 50.98 26.70
C ALA A 142 -20.36 50.79 28.12
N ASP A 143 -19.59 51.34 29.05
CA ASP A 143 -19.98 51.93 30.32
C ASP A 143 -20.71 51.10 31.41
N ASN A 144 -19.89 50.80 32.42
CA ASN A 144 -19.91 51.48 33.73
C ASN A 144 -20.90 50.98 34.81
N ASN A 145 -20.25 50.72 35.94
CA ASN A 145 -20.67 51.06 37.31
C ASN A 145 -21.34 49.98 38.17
N GLY A 146 -20.63 49.66 39.26
CA GLY A 146 -21.25 49.76 40.58
C GLY A 146 -21.34 48.48 41.40
N GLY A 147 -20.61 48.44 42.52
CA GLY A 147 -20.97 47.67 43.71
C GLY A 147 -19.85 46.75 44.23
N LYS A 148 -18.86 47.29 44.96
CA LYS A 148 -18.76 47.26 46.44
C LYS A 148 -18.61 45.86 47.03
N SER A 149 -17.42 45.57 47.54
CA SER A 149 -17.12 45.51 49.00
C SER A 149 -17.12 44.05 49.48
N ASP A 150 -16.24 43.54 50.33
CA ASP A 150 -15.22 44.14 51.15
C ASP A 150 -14.31 43.03 51.71
N ASN A 151 -13.04 43.38 51.91
CA ASN A 151 -12.18 43.04 53.05
C ASN A 151 -11.68 41.62 53.39
N ARG A 152 -10.34 41.64 53.59
CA ARG A 152 -9.51 41.06 54.68
C ARG A 152 -8.93 39.66 54.44
N ARG A 153 -7.60 39.61 54.23
CA ARG A 153 -6.51 39.37 55.24
C ARG A 153 -6.51 37.90 55.70
N ARG A 154 -5.40 37.20 55.93
CA ARG A 154 -3.93 37.38 55.92
C ARG A 154 -3.42 36.10 56.60
N ASN A 155 -2.24 35.59 56.22
CA ASN A 155 -1.38 34.66 57.00
C ASN A 155 -1.97 33.25 57.25
N GLN A 156 -1.21 32.19 57.52
CA GLN A 156 0.21 31.84 57.50
C GLN A 156 0.26 30.31 57.75
N ASN A 157 1.33 29.69 57.26
CA ASN A 157 2.10 28.60 57.89
C ASN A 157 1.47 27.20 58.13
N ASN A 158 2.22 26.24 57.58
CA ASN A 158 2.93 25.16 58.28
C ASN A 158 2.41 23.71 58.32
N ASP A 159 3.44 22.85 58.28
CA ASP A 159 3.61 21.48 58.76
C ASP A 159 3.15 20.36 57.81
N GLU A 160 4.11 19.67 57.16
CA GLU A 160 4.89 18.52 57.67
C GLU A 160 4.01 17.27 57.85
N ASN A 161 4.27 16.19 57.10
CA ASN A 161 5.16 15.12 57.58
C ASN A 161 5.21 13.89 56.64
N ASP A 162 6.36 13.21 56.77
CA ASP A 162 6.62 11.77 56.66
C ASP A 162 6.49 11.01 55.33
N SER A 163 7.25 9.93 55.08
CA SER A 163 8.66 9.54 55.26
C SER A 163 8.74 8.07 54.85
N HIS A 164 9.87 7.67 54.23
CA HIS A 164 10.52 6.34 54.36
C HIS A 164 9.78 5.06 53.86
N ARG A 165 10.40 3.99 53.35
CA ARG A 165 11.77 3.46 53.41
C ARG A 165 11.86 2.19 52.52
N ASN A 166 13.06 1.92 51.97
CA ASN A 166 13.83 0.65 51.95
C ASN A 166 13.17 -0.69 51.49
N ASP A 167 13.85 -1.72 50.96
CA ASP A 167 15.27 -2.12 51.03
C ASP A 167 15.56 -3.32 50.06
N SER A 168 16.80 -3.39 49.53
CA SER A 168 17.71 -4.58 49.49
C SER A 168 17.38 -5.87 48.66
N HIS A 169 18.29 -6.69 48.07
CA HIS A 169 19.77 -6.90 48.13
C HIS A 169 20.28 -7.91 47.03
N GLY A 170 21.61 -7.88 46.73
CA GLY A 170 22.47 -8.97 46.15
C GLY A 170 22.87 -8.84 44.67
N GLY A 171 24.12 -8.79 44.15
CA GLY A 171 25.48 -9.25 44.54
C GLY A 171 25.88 -10.47 43.67
N ASP A 172 27.04 -10.67 43.00
CA ASP A 172 28.33 -9.98 42.87
C ASP A 172 29.23 -10.73 41.82
N ASN A 173 30.09 -10.06 41.01
CA ASN A 173 31.47 -10.50 40.63
C ASN A 173 32.19 -9.62 39.55
N ARG A 174 33.18 -8.82 40.01
CA ARG A 174 34.60 -8.62 39.57
C ARG A 174 34.93 -8.40 38.07
N HIS A 175 35.81 -7.49 37.60
CA HIS A 175 36.85 -6.64 38.20
C HIS A 175 37.33 -5.56 37.18
N SER A 176 37.80 -4.42 37.72
CA SER A 176 38.96 -3.60 37.29
C SER A 176 38.78 -2.22 36.60
N SER A 177 39.33 -1.25 37.34
CA SER A 177 39.93 0.07 37.03
C SER A 177 39.07 1.26 36.59
N ASP A 178 39.01 2.21 37.53
CA ASP A 178 39.31 3.65 37.38
C ASP A 178 38.62 4.44 36.28
N ASN A 179 37.67 5.30 36.65
CA ASN A 179 37.96 6.70 36.98
C ASN A 179 36.63 7.42 37.29
N ARG A 180 36.62 8.26 38.33
CA ARG A 180 35.42 8.97 38.83
C ARG A 180 34.91 9.98 37.79
N GLY A 181 33.79 9.66 37.15
CA GLY A 181 32.90 10.61 36.48
C GLY A 181 31.59 10.71 37.26
N SER A 182 31.29 11.89 37.79
CA SER A 182 29.97 12.21 38.34
C SER A 182 29.07 12.71 37.22
N ASP A 183 27.87 12.13 37.17
CA ASP A 183 26.66 12.55 36.48
C ASP A 183 26.36 14.06 36.64
N ASN A 184 25.89 14.78 35.60
CA ASN A 184 24.52 14.80 35.03
C ASN A 184 23.49 15.23 36.11
N ARG A 185 22.62 16.23 35.95
CA ARG A 185 21.76 16.62 34.81
C ARG A 185 21.00 17.92 35.15
N ASP A 186 20.51 18.57 34.09
CA ASP A 186 19.25 19.33 33.96
C ASP A 186 19.02 20.57 34.86
N SER A 187 18.47 21.69 34.38
CA SER A 187 17.47 21.84 33.32
C SER A 187 17.35 23.28 32.81
N ASP A 188 17.22 23.37 31.49
CA ASP A 188 16.26 24.14 30.71
C ASP A 188 15.93 25.60 31.02
N ALA A 189 16.34 26.41 30.04
CA ALA A 189 15.71 27.63 29.59
C ALA A 189 14.36 27.37 28.90
N ARG A 190 13.39 28.28 29.09
CA ARG A 190 12.37 28.63 28.09
C ARG A 190 12.06 30.13 28.12
N GLN A 191 12.21 30.75 26.94
CA GLN A 191 11.32 31.73 26.26
C GLN A 191 10.86 32.98 27.07
N GLY A 192 10.88 34.22 26.58
CA GLY A 192 10.98 34.79 25.24
C GLY A 192 10.05 36.02 25.15
N ALA A 193 10.44 37.02 24.34
CA ALA A 193 9.64 38.14 23.78
C ALA A 193 9.39 39.44 24.61
N GLU A 194 10.11 40.48 24.17
CA GLU A 194 9.73 41.86 23.79
C GLU A 194 8.40 42.48 24.27
N ASP A 195 8.45 43.69 24.86
CA ASP A 195 7.87 44.90 24.23
C ASP A 195 8.27 46.23 24.92
N ARG A 196 8.14 47.32 24.15
CA ARG A 196 8.61 48.71 24.39
C ARG A 196 7.67 49.54 25.28
N HIS A 197 8.21 50.51 26.04
CA HIS A 197 7.66 51.89 26.12
C HIS A 197 8.63 52.90 26.75
N GLU A 198 8.65 54.11 26.15
CA GLU A 198 9.30 55.35 26.58
C GLU A 198 8.66 55.98 27.83
N GLY A 199 9.41 56.81 28.58
CA GLY A 199 8.83 57.72 29.57
C GLY A 199 9.78 58.35 30.58
N ASN A 200 10.47 59.41 30.15
CA ASN A 200 10.85 60.67 30.83
C ASN A 200 10.93 60.78 32.39
N GLY A 201 11.98 61.46 32.88
CA GLY A 201 12.09 62.00 34.26
C GLY A 201 13.50 61.90 34.86
N SER A 202 14.42 62.82 34.57
CA SER A 202 14.76 64.02 35.38
C SER A 202 15.54 63.78 36.69
N GLU A 203 16.71 64.41 36.73
CA GLU A 203 17.42 65.00 37.89
C GLU A 203 18.34 64.19 38.83
N HIS A 204 19.63 64.56 38.72
CA HIS A 204 20.57 64.95 39.78
C HIS A 204 21.07 63.97 40.88
N LYS A 205 22.41 63.84 40.85
CA LYS A 205 23.39 64.17 41.90
C LYS A 205 24.04 63.04 42.72
N ASP A 206 25.36 63.28 42.86
CA ASP A 206 26.29 62.89 43.94
C ASP A 206 26.74 61.43 44.00
N LYS A 207 27.99 61.14 43.61
CA LYS A 207 29.26 61.33 44.34
C LYS A 207 29.42 60.38 45.53
N ASN A 208 30.52 59.62 45.43
CA ASN A 208 31.42 59.06 46.46
C ASN A 208 31.58 57.55 46.30
N GLU A 209 32.78 57.09 45.93
CA GLU A 209 33.93 56.86 46.84
C GLU A 209 33.57 55.78 47.87
N ARG A 210 34.32 54.71 48.13
CA ARG A 210 35.75 54.40 47.99
C ARG A 210 35.95 52.97 48.54
N ASN A 211 37.07 52.34 48.19
CA ASN A 211 37.81 51.31 48.96
C ASN A 211 37.15 49.91 49.07
N ASP A 212 37.84 48.77 49.03
CA ASP A 212 39.22 48.38 49.37
C ASP A 212 39.73 47.34 48.34
N ARG A 213 40.95 47.39 47.79
CA ARG A 213 42.28 47.11 48.38
C ARG A 213 42.43 45.73 49.00
N ASN A 214 43.18 44.86 48.32
CA ASN A 214 44.36 44.12 48.83
C ASN A 214 44.87 43.20 47.70
N ASP A 215 46.07 43.48 47.18
CA ASP A 215 47.36 42.81 47.54
C ASP A 215 47.50 41.48 46.76
N ARG A 216 48.58 41.15 46.04
CA ARG A 216 49.99 41.54 46.05
C ARG A 216 50.67 40.96 44.80
N ASP A 217 51.71 41.66 44.32
CA ASP A 217 53.04 41.17 43.91
C ASP A 217 53.14 39.89 43.02
N ASN A 218 53.96 39.80 41.96
CA ASN A 218 55.28 40.38 41.79
C ASN A 218 55.85 40.11 40.37
N ASN A 219 56.76 41.01 39.96
CA ASN A 219 57.87 40.86 38.98
C ASN A 219 57.58 40.66 37.47
N ARG A 220 57.81 41.67 36.62
CA ARG A 220 59.10 42.22 36.11
C ARG A 220 59.83 41.30 35.10
N ARG A 221 59.75 41.65 33.80
CA ARG A 221 60.82 42.25 32.96
C ARG A 221 60.72 41.84 31.49
N GLY A 222 60.73 42.84 30.62
CA GLY A 222 61.47 42.80 29.35
C GLY A 222 60.69 42.36 28.11
N GLY A 223 60.58 43.26 27.13
CA GLY A 223 60.21 42.85 25.77
C GLY A 223 59.37 43.84 24.97
N ARG A 224 59.73 45.14 24.94
CA ARG A 224 59.26 46.03 23.88
C ARG A 224 59.90 45.60 22.55
N GLY A 225 59.07 45.35 21.55
CA GLY A 225 59.48 45.40 20.13
C GLY A 225 59.25 44.10 19.38
N ARG A 226 58.09 43.98 18.72
CA ARG A 226 57.85 43.27 17.45
C ARG A 226 56.33 43.18 17.16
N GLN A 227 55.68 44.32 16.94
CA GLN A 227 54.32 44.36 16.37
C GLN A 227 54.22 45.54 15.40
N ARG A 228 54.91 45.41 14.27
CA ARG A 228 54.72 46.20 13.05
C ARG A 228 55.42 45.47 11.91
N ASN A 229 54.85 44.34 11.46
CA ASN A 229 55.10 43.72 10.14
C ASN A 229 54.24 42.45 9.94
N GLU A 230 52.92 42.53 10.17
CA GLU A 230 51.98 41.44 9.80
C GLU A 230 50.71 41.99 9.11
N ARG A 231 50.87 42.97 8.22
CA ARG A 231 49.76 43.47 7.40
C ARG A 231 50.01 43.49 5.89
N ASN A 232 51.17 43.05 5.40
CA ASN A 232 51.46 43.01 3.96
C ASN A 232 51.49 41.61 3.30
N ASP A 233 51.43 40.50 4.04
CA ASP A 233 51.49 39.14 3.46
C ASP A 233 50.12 38.52 3.12
N ARG A 234 49.05 39.32 3.02
CA ARG A 234 47.71 38.82 2.61
C ARG A 234 47.30 39.15 1.18
N ASN A 235 48.07 39.97 0.46
CA ASN A 235 47.71 40.36 -0.92
C ASN A 235 48.48 39.65 -2.05
N GLU A 236 49.48 38.82 -1.75
CA GLU A 236 50.25 38.09 -2.79
C GLU A 236 49.89 36.59 -2.95
N ARG A 237 48.86 36.10 -2.25
CA ARG A 237 48.37 34.71 -2.42
C ARG A 237 47.13 34.58 -3.28
N ASN A 238 46.61 35.67 -3.84
CA ASN A 238 45.44 35.64 -4.72
C ASN A 238 45.75 35.58 -6.22
N ASP A 239 47.01 35.72 -6.65
CA ASP A 239 47.40 35.72 -8.08
C ASP A 239 47.98 34.38 -8.58
N LYS A 240 47.83 33.28 -7.84
CA LYS A 240 48.27 31.94 -8.27
C LYS A 240 47.15 30.93 -8.46
N ASN A 241 45.90 31.40 -8.60
CA ASN A 241 44.75 30.52 -8.88
C ASN A 241 44.15 30.69 -10.29
N ASP A 242 44.69 31.57 -11.13
CA ASP A 242 44.15 31.85 -12.48
C ASP A 242 44.83 31.06 -13.62
N HIS A 243 45.51 29.96 -13.31
CA HIS A 243 46.06 29.00 -14.30
C HIS A 243 45.54 27.56 -14.09
N ILE A 244 44.26 27.41 -13.75
CA ILE A 244 43.54 26.11 -13.85
C ILE A 244 42.40 26.24 -14.89
N GLY A 245 42.63 27.00 -15.96
CA GLY A 245 41.58 27.35 -16.92
C GLY A 245 41.60 26.60 -18.26
N GLU A 246 42.72 26.01 -18.69
CA GLU A 246 42.88 25.64 -20.11
C GLU A 246 43.15 24.16 -20.40
N ASN A 247 43.12 23.27 -19.39
CA ASN A 247 43.32 21.82 -19.58
C ASN A 247 42.08 20.96 -19.21
N GLU A 248 40.91 21.58 -19.00
CA GLU A 248 39.68 20.83 -18.67
C GLU A 248 38.88 20.35 -19.89
N GLU A 249 39.12 20.88 -21.09
CA GLU A 249 38.34 20.57 -22.29
C GLU A 249 38.71 19.23 -22.96
N SER A 250 39.84 18.62 -22.58
CA SER A 250 40.37 17.43 -23.26
C SER A 250 40.17 16.13 -22.47
N GLN A 251 39.25 16.10 -21.50
CA GLN A 251 38.93 14.84 -20.84
C GLN A 251 37.89 14.06 -21.65
N PRO A 252 38.15 12.78 -21.97
CA PRO A 252 37.18 11.99 -22.73
C PRO A 252 35.87 11.91 -21.94
N MET A 253 34.78 12.32 -22.61
CA MET A 253 33.43 12.19 -22.08
C MET A 253 32.90 10.81 -22.44
N GLN A 254 32.39 10.09 -21.44
CA GLN A 254 31.72 8.82 -21.64
C GLN A 254 30.22 9.06 -21.79
N GLN A 255 29.64 8.57 -22.88
CA GLN A 255 28.20 8.61 -23.07
C GLN A 255 27.50 7.62 -22.14
N ILE A 256 26.37 8.03 -21.60
CA ILE A 256 25.51 7.21 -20.75
C ILE A 256 24.06 7.36 -21.17
N ALA A 257 23.27 6.32 -20.89
CA ALA A 257 21.83 6.38 -21.01
C ALA A 257 21.17 5.59 -19.87
N GLY A 258 19.98 6.00 -19.47
CA GLY A 258 19.25 5.30 -18.41
C GLY A 258 18.01 6.04 -17.93
N ILE A 259 17.39 5.53 -16.87
CA ILE A 259 16.13 6.06 -16.35
C ILE A 259 16.39 6.94 -15.13
N LEU A 260 15.91 8.18 -15.15
CA LEU A 260 16.03 9.10 -14.03
C LEU A 260 15.13 8.67 -12.87
N ASP A 261 15.76 8.38 -11.74
CA ASP A 261 15.10 8.09 -10.48
C ASP A 261 15.38 9.21 -9.47
N ILE A 262 14.35 10.00 -9.17
CA ILE A 262 14.39 11.06 -8.17
C ILE A 262 13.90 10.46 -6.86
N ILE A 263 14.82 10.18 -5.95
CA ILE A 263 14.53 9.52 -4.66
C ILE A 263 13.95 10.53 -3.68
N ASP A 264 14.59 11.70 -3.59
CA ASP A 264 14.16 12.81 -2.75
C ASP A 264 14.44 14.16 -3.44
N SER A 265 14.12 15.27 -2.78
CA SER A 265 14.30 16.61 -3.33
C SER A 265 15.76 17.03 -3.56
N SER A 266 16.72 16.25 -3.09
CA SER A 266 18.16 16.51 -3.13
C SER A 266 18.96 15.43 -3.87
N ILE A 267 18.46 14.20 -3.93
CA ILE A 267 19.13 13.01 -4.46
C ILE A 267 18.38 12.48 -5.68
N ALA A 268 19.09 12.42 -6.80
CA ALA A 268 18.59 11.82 -8.03
C ALA A 268 19.72 11.09 -8.76
N PHE A 269 19.37 9.97 -9.39
CA PHE A 269 20.30 9.15 -10.15
C PHE A 269 19.72 8.74 -11.50
N VAL A 270 20.55 8.63 -12.53
CA VAL A 270 20.22 7.89 -13.74
C VAL A 270 20.58 6.43 -13.50
N ARG A 271 19.57 5.56 -13.49
CA ARG A 271 19.71 4.11 -13.41
C ARG A 271 20.19 3.57 -14.75
N THR A 272 21.42 3.08 -14.83
CA THR A 272 22.06 2.67 -16.10
C THR A 272 21.86 1.18 -16.42
N THR A 273 21.61 0.36 -15.40
CA THR A 273 21.47 -1.10 -15.54
C THR A 273 20.01 -1.58 -15.49
N GLY A 274 19.02 -0.68 -15.61
CA GLY A 274 17.59 -1.00 -15.57
C GLY A 274 16.83 -0.15 -14.55
N TYR A 275 16.02 -0.79 -13.71
CA TYR A 275 15.14 -0.12 -12.74
C TYR A 275 15.62 -0.22 -11.28
N GLN A 276 16.71 -0.94 -11.05
CA GLN A 276 17.30 -1.12 -9.72
C GLN A 276 18.50 -0.18 -9.53
N ALA A 277 18.84 0.07 -8.27
CA ALA A 277 20.05 0.80 -7.95
C ALA A 277 21.29 -0.02 -8.33
N GLY A 278 22.16 0.56 -9.13
CA GLY A 278 23.42 -0.02 -9.57
C GLY A 278 24.63 0.78 -9.08
N SER A 279 25.79 0.13 -9.03
CA SER A 279 27.06 0.82 -8.74
C SER A 279 27.51 1.76 -9.87
N GLN A 280 26.97 1.57 -11.07
CA GLN A 280 27.21 2.39 -12.26
C GLN A 280 26.18 3.51 -12.45
N ASP A 281 25.35 3.76 -11.43
CA ASP A 281 24.35 4.82 -11.50
C ASP A 281 25.00 6.20 -11.43
N VAL A 282 24.47 7.12 -12.24
CA VAL A 282 25.05 8.46 -12.39
C VAL A 282 24.26 9.45 -11.56
N PHE A 283 24.94 10.19 -10.69
CA PHE A 283 24.33 11.25 -9.89
C PHE A 283 23.90 12.42 -10.78
N VAL A 284 22.68 12.94 -10.58
CA VAL A 284 22.15 14.07 -11.33
C VAL A 284 22.06 15.31 -10.43
N PRO A 285 22.80 16.39 -10.74
CA PRO A 285 22.68 17.64 -10.01
C PRO A 285 21.27 18.24 -10.10
N GLN A 286 20.73 18.71 -8.97
CA GLN A 286 19.39 19.30 -8.89
C GLN A 286 19.20 20.50 -9.83
N GLN A 287 20.27 21.26 -10.09
CA GLN A 287 20.24 22.38 -11.05
C GLN A 287 19.88 21.92 -12.46
N MET A 288 20.37 20.76 -12.92
CA MET A 288 20.04 20.20 -14.23
C MET A 288 18.59 19.75 -14.30
N ILE A 289 18.10 19.09 -13.25
CA ILE A 289 16.69 18.66 -13.15
C ILE A 289 15.75 19.86 -13.29
N ARG A 290 16.04 20.94 -12.57
CA ARG A 290 15.24 22.18 -12.63
C ARG A 290 15.37 22.90 -13.96
N ARG A 291 16.58 22.99 -14.51
CA ARG A 291 16.86 23.68 -15.78
C ARG A 291 16.04 23.07 -16.93
N TYR A 292 16.14 21.74 -17.07
CA TYR A 292 15.51 20.99 -18.17
C TYR A 292 14.11 20.45 -17.84
N GLY A 293 13.57 20.71 -16.65
CA GLY A 293 12.23 20.24 -16.26
C GLY A 293 12.12 18.71 -16.20
N MET A 294 13.20 18.03 -15.80
CA MET A 294 13.23 16.57 -15.71
C MET A 294 12.32 16.06 -14.60
N ARG A 295 11.74 14.89 -14.81
CA ARG A 295 10.83 14.21 -13.88
C ARG A 295 11.25 12.75 -13.72
N ARG A 296 10.91 12.16 -12.57
CA ARG A 296 11.14 10.73 -12.31
C ARG A 296 10.56 9.89 -13.46
N GLY A 297 11.28 8.87 -13.89
CA GLY A 297 10.94 8.02 -15.03
C GLY A 297 11.40 8.53 -16.39
N ASP A 298 12.00 9.71 -16.50
CA ASP A 298 12.55 10.20 -17.76
C ASP A 298 13.74 9.35 -18.21
N TYR A 299 13.78 9.00 -19.50
CA TYR A 299 14.94 8.36 -20.09
C TYR A 299 15.94 9.44 -20.51
N ILE A 300 17.10 9.44 -19.86
CA ILE A 300 18.13 10.46 -20.04
C ILE A 300 19.25 9.87 -20.89
N GLN A 301 19.63 10.59 -21.94
CA GLN A 301 20.89 10.37 -22.66
C GLN A 301 21.80 11.57 -22.38
N GLY A 302 23.07 11.31 -22.11
CA GLY A 302 24.00 12.37 -21.78
C GLY A 302 25.42 11.87 -21.62
N ALA A 303 26.26 12.70 -21.02
CA ALA A 303 27.68 12.42 -20.86
C ALA A 303 28.15 12.62 -19.41
N ILE A 304 29.05 11.74 -18.98
CA ILE A 304 29.81 11.86 -17.74
C ILE A 304 31.29 12.09 -18.07
N ARG A 305 32.03 12.68 -17.12
CA ARG A 305 33.49 12.72 -17.18
C ARG A 305 34.00 11.29 -17.00
N ALA A 306 34.86 10.82 -17.91
CA ALA A 306 35.45 9.49 -17.75
C ALA A 306 36.14 9.40 -16.37
N PRO A 307 35.91 8.31 -15.61
CA PRO A 307 36.60 8.11 -14.34
C PRO A 307 38.11 8.07 -14.61
N ARG A 308 38.88 8.88 -13.87
CA ARG A 308 40.35 8.85 -13.97
C ARG A 308 40.84 7.47 -13.54
N GLU A 309 41.67 6.82 -14.36
CA GLU A 309 42.39 5.60 -13.98
C GLU A 309 43.14 5.86 -12.65
N GLY A 310 42.78 5.13 -11.59
CA GLY A 310 43.36 5.26 -10.24
C GLY A 310 42.38 5.67 -9.13
N ALA A 311 41.23 6.31 -9.43
CA ALA A 311 40.33 6.82 -8.38
C ALA A 311 39.58 5.74 -7.56
N ASN A 312 39.56 4.50 -8.04
CA ASN A 312 38.94 3.36 -7.34
C ASN A 312 39.92 2.58 -6.43
N GLN A 313 41.24 2.86 -6.49
CA GLN A 313 42.25 2.14 -5.69
C GLN A 313 42.55 2.78 -4.33
N ASP A 314 42.18 4.05 -4.10
CA ASP A 314 42.53 4.78 -2.87
C ASP A 314 41.67 4.46 -1.63
N SER A 315 40.71 3.53 -1.73
CA SER A 315 39.92 3.14 -0.55
C SER A 315 40.62 2.15 0.38
N ASN A 316 41.72 1.50 -0.06
CA ASN A 316 42.35 0.41 0.70
C ASN A 316 43.77 0.68 1.21
N ASN A 317 44.37 1.86 1.00
CA ASN A 317 45.78 2.06 1.36
C ASN A 317 46.05 3.36 2.14
N ASN A 318 45.33 3.58 3.24
CA ASN A 318 45.59 4.72 4.11
C ASN A 318 45.69 4.30 5.59
N HIS A 319 46.74 3.53 5.93
CA HIS A 319 47.05 3.18 7.32
C HIS A 319 47.95 4.20 8.05
N ASN A 320 48.48 5.25 7.39
CA ASN A 320 49.48 6.13 8.01
C ASN A 320 49.22 7.63 7.78
N ASN A 321 48.06 8.16 8.18
CA ASN A 321 47.95 9.60 8.35
C ASN A 321 47.05 10.00 9.53
N ARG A 322 47.64 10.04 10.73
CA ARG A 322 47.09 10.70 11.91
C ARG A 322 47.41 12.20 11.81
N GLY A 323 46.51 12.98 11.21
CA GLY A 323 46.67 14.42 11.16
C GLY A 323 45.43 15.16 10.66
N ARG A 324 44.67 15.72 11.61
CA ARG A 324 43.75 16.87 11.49
C ARG A 324 42.85 16.97 10.23
N GLY A 325 41.54 16.87 10.44
CA GLY A 325 40.59 17.55 9.55
C GLY A 325 39.22 16.88 9.44
N ARG A 326 38.19 17.62 9.84
CA ARG A 326 36.76 17.35 9.61
C ARG A 326 36.49 16.80 8.20
N ASN A 327 35.88 15.61 8.11
CA ASN A 327 34.75 15.33 7.22
C ASN A 327 34.25 13.89 7.45
N ASN A 328 33.17 13.77 8.20
CA ASN A 328 32.39 12.54 8.37
C ASN A 328 31.50 12.28 7.13
N ASN A 329 32.11 12.07 5.97
CA ASN A 329 31.40 11.65 4.75
C ASN A 329 32.08 10.40 4.13
N ARG A 330 32.49 9.45 4.97
CA ARG A 330 32.99 8.14 4.55
C ARG A 330 31.81 7.17 4.49
N GLY A 331 31.23 7.02 3.30
CA GLY A 331 30.14 6.06 3.04
C GLY A 331 29.40 6.27 1.72
N ARG A 332 29.45 7.48 1.13
CA ARG A 332 28.95 7.69 -0.24
C ARG A 332 29.98 7.16 -1.22
N GLN A 333 29.69 6.04 -1.86
CA GLN A 333 30.28 5.71 -3.16
C GLN A 333 30.19 6.98 -4.02
N LYS A 334 31.34 7.47 -4.49
CA LYS A 334 31.40 8.66 -5.32
C LYS A 334 30.87 8.28 -6.70
N ASN A 335 29.55 8.26 -6.84
CA ASN A 335 28.92 8.04 -8.13
C ASN A 335 29.33 9.17 -9.07
N ASN A 336 29.66 8.83 -10.31
CA ASN A 336 29.99 9.80 -11.34
C ASN A 336 28.81 10.77 -11.52
N ALA A 337 29.08 12.05 -11.69
CA ALA A 337 28.05 13.06 -11.87
C ALA A 337 27.79 13.33 -13.35
N LEU A 338 26.52 13.52 -13.72
CA LEU A 338 26.10 13.92 -15.05
C LEU A 338 26.65 15.31 -15.37
N GLN A 339 27.36 15.44 -16.49
CA GLN A 339 27.98 16.69 -16.94
C GLN A 339 27.15 17.37 -18.04
N ARG A 340 26.59 16.57 -18.95
CA ARG A 340 25.79 17.07 -20.07
C ARG A 340 24.58 16.18 -20.31
N VAL A 341 23.49 16.81 -20.74
CA VAL A 341 22.24 16.15 -21.14
C VAL A 341 22.10 16.35 -22.63
N ASP A 342 22.09 15.25 -23.38
CA ASP A 342 21.99 15.26 -24.83
C ASP A 342 20.52 15.09 -25.28
N ALA A 343 19.76 14.22 -24.60
CA ALA A 343 18.33 14.04 -24.85
C ALA A 343 17.55 13.59 -23.61
N ILE A 344 16.24 13.89 -23.60
CA ILE A 344 15.27 13.46 -22.58
C ILE A 344 14.09 12.81 -23.29
N ASN A 345 13.88 11.52 -23.06
CA ASN A 345 12.90 10.68 -23.77
C ASN A 345 13.00 10.80 -25.30
N MET A 346 14.22 10.74 -25.83
CA MET A 346 14.51 10.90 -27.26
C MET A 346 14.18 12.29 -27.84
N LEU A 347 13.80 13.25 -27.00
CA LEU A 347 13.62 14.65 -27.40
C LEU A 347 14.82 15.50 -26.98
N PRO A 348 15.13 16.57 -27.73
CA PRO A 348 16.06 17.58 -27.25
C PRO A 348 15.61 18.14 -25.89
N PRO A 349 16.53 18.45 -24.96
CA PRO A 349 16.19 18.87 -23.59
C PRO A 349 15.25 20.08 -23.51
N GLU A 350 15.35 21.02 -24.46
CA GLU A 350 14.50 22.21 -24.52
C GLU A 350 13.04 21.87 -24.85
N ASN A 351 12.81 20.90 -25.75
CA ASN A 351 11.46 20.46 -26.12
C ASN A 351 10.81 19.60 -25.03
N ALA A 352 11.62 18.79 -24.34
CA ALA A 352 11.15 17.92 -23.27
C ALA A 352 10.49 18.69 -22.10
N LYS A 353 10.81 19.98 -21.95
CA LYS A 353 10.20 20.87 -20.94
C LYS A 353 8.77 21.28 -21.28
N GLN A 354 8.40 21.27 -22.56
CA GLN A 354 7.08 21.72 -23.03
C GLN A 354 6.02 20.62 -23.04
N ARG A 355 6.42 19.35 -22.84
CA ARG A 355 5.48 18.22 -22.86
C ARG A 355 4.45 18.34 -21.73
N PRO A 356 3.21 17.85 -21.95
CA PRO A 356 2.18 17.90 -20.94
C PRO A 356 2.52 17.07 -19.69
N GLU A 357 1.81 17.36 -18.60
CA GLU A 357 1.93 16.60 -17.36
C GLU A 357 0.82 15.55 -17.30
N PHE A 358 1.19 14.29 -17.05
CA PHE A 358 0.25 13.16 -17.01
C PHE A 358 -0.96 13.40 -16.10
N SER A 359 -0.75 14.10 -14.97
CA SER A 359 -1.79 14.42 -14.00
C SER A 359 -2.83 15.42 -14.51
N LYS A 360 -2.48 16.26 -15.49
CA LYS A 360 -3.32 17.32 -16.07
C LYS A 360 -4.09 16.87 -17.32
N LEU A 361 -3.74 15.71 -17.87
CA LEU A 361 -4.37 15.15 -19.04
C LEU A 361 -5.78 14.64 -18.73
N THR A 362 -6.73 14.88 -19.63
CA THR A 362 -8.14 14.49 -19.46
C THR A 362 -8.31 12.97 -19.57
N PRO A 363 -8.76 12.27 -18.52
CA PRO A 363 -9.01 10.84 -18.57
C PRO A 363 -10.33 10.52 -19.29
N LEU A 364 -10.30 9.54 -20.19
CA LEU A 364 -11.48 8.99 -20.87
C LEU A 364 -11.67 7.50 -20.54
N TYR A 365 -12.86 6.99 -20.85
CA TYR A 365 -13.05 5.54 -20.95
C TYR A 365 -12.26 5.00 -22.15
N PRO A 366 -11.78 3.74 -22.06
CA PRO A 366 -11.23 3.06 -23.22
C PRO A 366 -12.26 2.99 -24.36
N ASN A 367 -11.85 3.39 -25.56
CA ASN A 367 -12.67 3.40 -26.78
C ASN A 367 -12.00 2.67 -27.95
N GLN A 368 -10.72 2.31 -27.81
CA GLN A 368 -10.00 1.48 -28.76
C GLN A 368 -9.68 0.14 -28.13
N ARG A 369 -10.16 -0.95 -28.75
CA ARG A 369 -9.99 -2.31 -28.25
C ARG A 369 -8.60 -2.87 -28.55
N LEU A 370 -7.98 -3.50 -27.55
CA LEU A 370 -6.82 -4.38 -27.69
C LEU A 370 -7.33 -5.79 -28.02
N ARG A 371 -7.32 -6.17 -29.29
CA ARG A 371 -7.77 -7.52 -29.71
C ARG A 371 -6.72 -8.54 -29.32
N LEU A 372 -7.12 -9.57 -28.58
CA LEU A 372 -6.20 -10.60 -28.09
C LEU A 372 -6.21 -11.87 -28.95
N GLU A 373 -7.29 -12.15 -29.67
CA GLU A 373 -7.41 -13.29 -30.54
C GLU A 373 -6.23 -13.36 -31.53
N THR A 374 -5.51 -14.48 -31.51
CA THR A 374 -4.35 -14.74 -32.37
C THR A 374 -4.60 -16.02 -33.17
N GLN A 375 -4.01 -17.14 -32.74
CA GLN A 375 -4.17 -18.43 -33.41
C GLN A 375 -5.43 -19.16 -32.91
N PRO A 376 -6.12 -19.93 -33.78
CA PRO A 376 -7.37 -20.62 -33.42
C PRO A 376 -7.28 -21.57 -32.20
N ASN A 377 -6.10 -22.16 -31.99
CA ASN A 377 -5.79 -23.08 -30.90
C ASN A 377 -5.58 -22.38 -29.55
N ILE A 378 -5.29 -21.08 -29.54
CA ILE A 378 -5.07 -20.30 -28.30
C ILE A 378 -6.43 -19.81 -27.78
N LEU A 379 -7.19 -20.75 -27.22
CA LEU A 379 -8.56 -20.50 -26.74
C LEU A 379 -8.63 -19.44 -25.64
N THR A 380 -7.58 -19.27 -24.84
CA THR A 380 -7.50 -18.26 -23.77
C THR A 380 -7.75 -16.85 -24.30
N THR A 381 -7.08 -16.48 -25.39
CA THR A 381 -7.22 -15.14 -25.98
C THR A 381 -8.63 -14.90 -26.53
N ARG A 382 -9.13 -15.89 -27.27
CA ARG A 382 -10.48 -15.89 -27.85
C ARG A 382 -11.56 -15.76 -26.79
N LEU A 383 -11.41 -16.48 -25.68
CA LEU A 383 -12.35 -16.42 -24.57
C LEU A 383 -12.33 -15.04 -23.88
N ILE A 384 -11.14 -14.50 -23.60
CA ILE A 384 -11.02 -13.17 -22.98
C ILE A 384 -11.68 -12.12 -23.86
N ASP A 385 -11.47 -12.18 -25.18
CA ASP A 385 -12.09 -11.27 -26.14
C ASP A 385 -13.63 -11.31 -26.15
N LEU A 386 -14.24 -12.42 -25.75
CA LEU A 386 -15.70 -12.56 -25.69
C LEU A 386 -16.27 -12.20 -24.31
N VAL A 387 -15.54 -12.51 -23.24
CA VAL A 387 -16.04 -12.40 -21.86
C VAL A 387 -15.62 -11.10 -21.19
N MET A 388 -14.38 -10.64 -21.44
CA MET A 388 -13.78 -9.45 -20.86
C MET A 388 -12.96 -8.70 -21.93
N PRO A 389 -13.61 -7.97 -22.87
CA PRO A 389 -12.89 -7.16 -23.84
C PRO A 389 -11.97 -6.14 -23.14
N ILE A 390 -10.74 -6.00 -23.60
CA ILE A 390 -9.74 -5.08 -23.03
C ILE A 390 -9.54 -3.91 -23.99
N GLY A 391 -9.55 -2.69 -23.48
CA GLY A 391 -9.25 -1.49 -24.24
C GLY A 391 -7.92 -0.82 -23.89
N LYS A 392 -7.48 0.07 -24.77
CA LYS A 392 -6.38 1.02 -24.52
C LYS A 392 -6.79 1.96 -23.38
N GLY A 393 -6.06 1.91 -22.27
CA GLY A 393 -6.40 2.63 -21.04
C GLY A 393 -7.14 1.82 -19.98
N GLN A 394 -7.30 0.50 -20.17
CA GLN A 394 -8.04 -0.35 -19.22
C GLN A 394 -7.31 -0.49 -17.88
N ARG A 395 -8.09 -0.55 -16.79
CA ARG A 395 -7.64 -0.98 -15.45
C ARG A 395 -8.20 -2.38 -15.17
N ALA A 396 -7.50 -3.40 -15.64
CA ALA A 396 -7.94 -4.78 -15.56
C ALA A 396 -7.31 -5.52 -14.38
N LEU A 397 -8.11 -6.38 -13.74
CA LEU A 397 -7.66 -7.29 -12.68
C LEU A 397 -7.88 -8.74 -13.11
N ILE A 398 -6.83 -9.55 -13.08
CA ILE A 398 -6.91 -11.00 -13.21
C ILE A 398 -6.95 -11.58 -11.80
N VAL A 399 -8.15 -11.92 -11.34
CA VAL A 399 -8.42 -12.43 -10.01
C VAL A 399 -8.20 -13.92 -10.02
N SER A 400 -7.15 -14.40 -9.36
CA SER A 400 -6.73 -15.79 -9.45
C SER A 400 -6.44 -16.38 -8.07
N PRO A 401 -7.02 -17.53 -7.72
CA PRO A 401 -6.48 -18.34 -6.65
C PRO A 401 -5.12 -18.95 -7.06
N PRO A 402 -4.30 -19.38 -6.09
CA PRO A 402 -3.09 -20.13 -6.35
C PRO A 402 -3.36 -21.34 -7.25
N LYS A 403 -2.44 -21.61 -8.19
CA LYS A 403 -2.46 -22.74 -9.14
C LYS A 403 -3.60 -22.73 -10.20
N ALA A 404 -4.39 -21.66 -10.33
CA ALA A 404 -5.44 -21.59 -11.35
C ALA A 404 -4.96 -21.23 -12.77
N GLY A 405 -3.65 -21.05 -12.97
CA GLY A 405 -3.07 -20.74 -14.29
C GLY A 405 -2.85 -19.25 -14.58
N LYS A 406 -2.80 -18.40 -13.55
CA LYS A 406 -2.46 -16.96 -13.60
C LYS A 406 -1.33 -16.65 -14.60
N THR A 407 -0.18 -17.27 -14.40
CA THR A 407 1.04 -16.99 -15.19
C THR A 407 0.85 -17.34 -16.66
N THR A 408 0.16 -18.45 -16.96
CA THR A 408 -0.16 -18.84 -18.34
C THR A 408 -1.08 -17.82 -19.01
N VAL A 409 -2.11 -17.35 -18.31
CA VAL A 409 -3.02 -16.32 -18.82
C VAL A 409 -2.25 -15.03 -19.09
N LEU A 410 -1.44 -14.57 -18.12
CA LEU A 410 -0.67 -13.32 -18.25
C LEU A 410 0.30 -13.36 -19.44
N LYS A 411 1.05 -14.46 -19.61
CA LYS A 411 1.93 -14.65 -20.78
C LYS A 411 1.17 -14.67 -22.10
N THR A 412 0.02 -15.34 -22.13
CA THR A 412 -0.82 -15.44 -23.34
C THR A 412 -1.33 -14.05 -23.73
N VAL A 413 -1.75 -13.24 -22.76
CA VAL A 413 -2.15 -11.84 -22.98
C VAL A 413 -0.96 -11.01 -23.47
N ALA A 414 0.21 -11.15 -22.86
CA ALA A 414 1.43 -10.46 -23.27
C ALA A 414 1.78 -10.72 -24.74
N ASN A 415 1.84 -11.99 -25.12
CA ASN A 415 2.17 -12.41 -26.49
C ASN A 415 1.11 -11.99 -27.51
N ALA A 416 -0.17 -12.01 -27.11
CA ALA A 416 -1.25 -11.51 -27.94
C ALA A 416 -1.12 -10.01 -28.22
N ILE A 417 -0.80 -9.21 -27.19
CA ILE A 417 -0.60 -7.76 -27.33
C ILE A 417 0.61 -7.49 -28.23
N SER A 418 1.76 -8.14 -28.01
CA SER A 418 2.94 -7.94 -28.85
C SER A 418 2.72 -8.34 -30.32
N ALA A 419 1.86 -9.34 -30.57
CA ALA A 419 1.56 -9.80 -31.93
C ALA A 419 0.53 -8.90 -32.65
N ASN A 420 -0.55 -8.53 -31.96
CA ASN A 420 -1.68 -7.82 -32.56
C ASN A 420 -1.58 -6.30 -32.47
N ASN A 421 -0.85 -5.79 -31.46
CA ASN A 421 -0.68 -4.37 -31.18
C ASN A 421 0.82 -4.03 -30.96
N PRO A 422 1.67 -4.21 -31.99
CA PRO A 422 3.12 -3.94 -31.88
C PRO A 422 3.43 -2.45 -31.65
N GLU A 423 2.46 -1.56 -31.86
CA GLU A 423 2.59 -0.13 -31.53
C GLU A 423 2.54 0.14 -30.03
N CYS A 424 2.01 -0.79 -29.22
CA CYS A 424 1.96 -0.64 -27.77
C CYS A 424 3.32 -0.96 -27.15
N HIS A 425 3.80 -0.08 -26.26
CA HIS A 425 4.99 -0.35 -25.44
C HIS A 425 4.61 -1.30 -24.31
N LEU A 426 4.97 -2.58 -24.43
CA LEU A 426 4.66 -3.61 -23.45
C LEU A 426 5.73 -3.66 -22.35
N MET A 427 5.30 -3.44 -21.10
CA MET A 427 6.12 -3.55 -19.89
C MET A 427 5.56 -4.66 -18.99
N VAL A 428 6.40 -5.58 -18.54
CA VAL A 428 6.02 -6.63 -17.58
C VAL A 428 6.74 -6.39 -16.27
N VAL A 429 5.99 -6.03 -15.23
CA VAL A 429 6.50 -5.73 -13.89
C VAL A 429 6.24 -6.91 -12.97
N LEU A 430 7.30 -7.59 -12.56
CA LEU A 430 7.26 -8.76 -11.68
C LEU A 430 7.80 -8.37 -10.30
N VAL A 431 6.98 -8.53 -9.26
CA VAL A 431 7.29 -8.09 -7.91
C VAL A 431 7.14 -9.25 -6.94
N ASP A 432 8.19 -9.52 -6.15
CA ASP A 432 8.21 -10.59 -5.15
C ASP A 432 7.88 -11.97 -5.78
N GLU A 433 8.39 -12.19 -6.99
CA GLU A 433 8.19 -13.43 -7.75
C GLU A 433 9.47 -14.26 -7.81
N ARG A 434 9.34 -15.54 -8.15
CA ARG A 434 10.46 -16.48 -8.18
C ARG A 434 11.42 -16.23 -9.37
N PRO A 435 12.75 -16.36 -9.20
CA PRO A 435 13.72 -16.15 -10.28
C PRO A 435 13.47 -17.01 -11.53
N GLU A 436 13.02 -18.25 -11.37
CA GLU A 436 12.67 -19.13 -12.47
C GLU A 436 11.47 -18.62 -13.28
N GLU A 437 10.46 -18.05 -12.61
CA GLU A 437 9.29 -17.45 -13.27
C GLU A 437 9.65 -16.15 -13.98
N VAL A 438 10.57 -15.36 -13.41
CA VAL A 438 11.13 -14.16 -14.06
C VAL A 438 11.89 -14.54 -15.34
N THR A 439 12.77 -15.54 -15.27
CA THR A 439 13.55 -16.00 -16.42
C THR A 439 12.65 -16.53 -17.53
N ASP A 440 11.63 -17.29 -17.15
CA ASP A 440 10.63 -17.84 -18.07
C ASP A 440 9.82 -16.73 -18.75
N MET A 441 9.43 -15.67 -18.02
CA MET A 441 8.79 -14.49 -18.60
C MET A 441 9.70 -13.76 -19.58
N GLN A 442 10.97 -13.53 -19.21
CA GLN A 442 11.98 -12.86 -20.05
C GLN A 442 12.23 -13.58 -21.38
N ARG A 443 12.17 -14.92 -21.39
CA ARG A 443 12.40 -15.71 -22.60
C ARG A 443 11.14 -15.89 -23.44
N SER A 444 9.95 -15.78 -22.84
CA SER A 444 8.68 -16.12 -23.49
C SER A 444 7.91 -14.92 -24.01
N VAL A 445 8.19 -13.71 -23.52
CA VAL A 445 7.44 -12.49 -23.85
C VAL A 445 8.33 -11.50 -24.59
N ASN A 446 7.85 -11.02 -25.73
CA ASN A 446 8.48 -9.92 -26.45
C ASN A 446 8.02 -8.58 -25.89
N GLY A 447 8.75 -8.09 -24.87
CA GLY A 447 8.48 -6.82 -24.20
C GLY A 447 9.55 -6.51 -23.16
N GLU A 448 9.44 -5.34 -22.54
CA GLU A 448 10.34 -4.90 -21.48
C GLU A 448 9.99 -5.60 -20.17
N VAL A 449 10.82 -6.54 -19.70
CA VAL A 449 10.59 -7.26 -18.44
C VAL A 449 11.40 -6.63 -17.31
N ILE A 450 10.69 -6.14 -16.30
CA ILE A 450 11.18 -5.42 -15.12
C ILE A 450 10.86 -6.29 -13.91
N ALA A 451 11.88 -6.72 -13.16
CA ALA A 451 11.67 -7.64 -12.06
C ALA A 451 12.40 -7.24 -10.77
N SER A 452 11.75 -7.53 -9.65
CA SER A 452 12.38 -7.64 -8.33
C SER A 452 11.95 -8.97 -7.72
N THR A 453 12.88 -9.92 -7.65
CA THR A 453 12.68 -11.27 -7.12
C THR A 453 12.45 -11.26 -5.60
N PHE A 454 11.84 -12.32 -5.06
CA PHE A 454 11.43 -12.42 -3.64
C PHE A 454 12.58 -12.39 -2.61
N ASP A 455 13.82 -12.62 -3.05
CA ASP A 455 15.02 -12.60 -2.20
C ASP A 455 15.45 -11.17 -1.81
N ARG A 456 14.83 -10.15 -2.42
CA ARG A 456 15.11 -8.74 -2.18
C ARG A 456 14.20 -8.15 -1.10
N PRO A 457 14.62 -7.06 -0.44
CA PRO A 457 13.81 -6.41 0.59
C PRO A 457 12.55 -5.75 0.01
N PRO A 458 11.45 -5.63 0.80
CA PRO A 458 10.21 -4.99 0.35
C PRO A 458 10.34 -3.56 -0.17
N SER A 459 11.33 -2.79 0.31
CA SER A 459 11.59 -1.43 -0.18
C SER A 459 12.13 -1.40 -1.62
N GLU A 460 12.84 -2.44 -2.06
CA GLU A 460 13.29 -2.54 -3.45
C GLU A 460 12.12 -2.88 -4.39
N HIS A 461 11.19 -3.72 -3.94
CA HIS A 461 9.97 -4.04 -4.67
C HIS A 461 9.13 -2.79 -4.98
N THR A 462 8.92 -1.94 -3.96
CA THR A 462 8.16 -0.69 -4.12
C THR A 462 8.92 0.30 -5.00
N ALA A 463 10.24 0.45 -4.83
CA ALA A 463 11.06 1.35 -5.65
C ALA A 463 11.02 0.99 -7.14
N VAL A 464 11.19 -0.30 -7.48
CA VAL A 464 11.14 -0.79 -8.87
C VAL A 464 9.77 -0.54 -9.50
N ALA A 465 8.68 -0.86 -8.79
CA ALA A 465 7.33 -0.63 -9.28
C ALA A 465 7.04 0.86 -9.49
N GLU A 466 7.46 1.74 -8.58
CA GLU A 466 7.29 3.18 -8.72
C GLU A 466 8.05 3.75 -9.91
N LEU A 467 9.29 3.33 -10.12
CA LEU A 467 10.07 3.79 -11.26
C LEU A 467 9.48 3.30 -12.58
N ALA A 468 9.00 2.05 -12.63
CA ALA A 468 8.32 1.48 -13.80
C ALA A 468 7.06 2.25 -14.17
N ILE A 469 6.20 2.58 -13.20
CA ILE A 469 4.97 3.32 -13.49
C ILE A 469 5.24 4.79 -13.85
N GLU A 470 6.24 5.42 -13.25
CA GLU A 470 6.64 6.77 -13.66
C GLU A 470 7.19 6.75 -15.10
N ARG A 471 8.01 5.76 -15.47
CA ARG A 471 8.48 5.57 -16.85
C ARG A 471 7.32 5.43 -17.83
N ALA A 472 6.33 4.60 -17.50
CA ALA A 472 5.13 4.43 -18.32
C ALA A 472 4.39 5.76 -18.51
N LYS A 473 4.22 6.57 -17.45
CA LYS A 473 3.59 7.90 -17.56
C LYS A 473 4.37 8.84 -18.49
N ARG A 474 5.70 8.84 -18.44
CA ARG A 474 6.53 9.69 -19.31
C ARG A 474 6.37 9.31 -20.79
N LEU A 475 6.21 8.02 -21.10
CA LEU A 475 5.92 7.54 -22.47
C LEU A 475 4.53 7.99 -22.93
N VAL A 476 3.52 7.90 -22.07
CA VAL A 476 2.14 8.32 -22.39
C VAL A 476 2.04 9.84 -22.61
N GLU A 477 2.81 10.63 -21.86
CA GLU A 477 2.93 12.09 -22.09
C GLU A 477 3.47 12.44 -23.49
N LEU A 478 4.13 11.48 -24.17
CA LEU A 478 4.64 11.62 -25.54
C LEU A 478 3.69 11.01 -26.59
N GLY A 479 2.48 10.61 -26.18
CA GLY A 479 1.48 10.06 -27.09
C GLY A 479 1.58 8.54 -27.30
N SER A 480 2.45 7.83 -26.58
CA SER A 480 2.58 6.37 -26.71
C SER A 480 1.48 5.61 -25.97
N ASP A 481 1.01 4.53 -26.56
CA ASP A 481 0.17 3.55 -25.86
C ASP A 481 1.06 2.59 -25.07
N VAL A 482 0.89 2.54 -23.75
CA VAL A 482 1.71 1.71 -22.85
C VAL A 482 0.82 0.68 -22.18
N VAL A 483 1.27 -0.59 -22.19
CA VAL A 483 0.60 -1.66 -21.45
C VAL A 483 1.54 -2.19 -20.37
N VAL A 484 1.11 -2.11 -19.13
CA VAL A 484 1.83 -2.64 -17.96
C VAL A 484 1.14 -3.90 -17.46
N LEU A 485 1.82 -5.03 -17.55
CA LEU A 485 1.42 -6.30 -16.94
C LEU A 485 2.06 -6.42 -15.57
N LEU A 486 1.28 -6.36 -14.49
CA LEU A 486 1.79 -6.41 -13.13
C LEU A 486 1.49 -7.78 -12.50
N ASP A 487 2.55 -8.47 -12.06
CA ASP A 487 2.45 -9.69 -11.29
C ASP A 487 3.19 -9.57 -9.94
N SER A 488 2.50 -9.30 -8.82
CA SER A 488 1.06 -9.09 -8.64
C SER A 488 0.76 -7.84 -7.82
N ILE A 489 -0.45 -7.28 -7.97
CA ILE A 489 -0.88 -6.13 -7.15
C ILE A 489 -0.99 -6.50 -5.67
N THR A 490 -1.34 -7.76 -5.37
CA THR A 490 -1.42 -8.26 -3.99
C THR A 490 -0.05 -8.27 -3.33
N ARG A 491 0.97 -8.79 -4.02
CA ARG A 491 2.36 -8.77 -3.53
C ARG A 491 2.90 -7.35 -3.40
N LEU A 492 2.60 -6.47 -4.35
CA LEU A 492 2.95 -5.05 -4.24
C LEU A 492 2.29 -4.41 -3.00
N GLY A 493 1.02 -4.70 -2.75
CA GLY A 493 0.31 -4.25 -1.54
C GLY A 493 0.98 -4.73 -0.24
N ARG A 494 1.43 -5.99 -0.20
CA ARG A 494 2.22 -6.53 0.91
C ARG A 494 3.56 -5.82 1.07
N ALA A 495 4.25 -5.54 -0.03
CA ALA A 495 5.54 -4.85 0.00
C ALA A 495 5.40 -3.43 0.57
N TYR A 496 4.37 -2.67 0.19
CA TYR A 496 4.07 -1.37 0.78
C TYR A 496 3.68 -1.47 2.26
N ASN A 497 2.89 -2.47 2.64
CA ASN A 497 2.52 -2.69 4.04
C ASN A 497 3.74 -2.97 4.93
N ASN A 498 4.73 -3.68 4.41
CA ASN A 498 5.93 -4.06 5.15
C ASN A 498 7.03 -2.98 5.14
N SER A 499 7.01 -2.07 4.17
CA SER A 499 8.05 -1.02 4.02
C SER A 499 7.59 0.36 4.52
N SER A 500 6.28 0.61 4.60
CA SER A 500 5.75 1.90 5.04
C SER A 500 5.83 2.06 6.56
N PRO A 501 6.13 3.26 7.08
CA PRO A 501 6.00 3.55 8.50
C PRO A 501 4.57 3.29 8.99
N ALA A 502 4.42 2.72 10.18
CA ALA A 502 3.11 2.42 10.76
C ALA A 502 2.29 3.70 10.96
N SER A 503 1.05 3.72 10.44
CA SER A 503 0.13 4.86 10.60
C SER A 503 -0.58 4.88 11.96
N GLY A 504 -0.48 3.78 12.72
CA GLY A 504 -1.24 3.56 13.95
C GLY A 504 -2.70 3.15 13.71
N ARG A 505 -3.15 3.04 12.45
CA ARG A 505 -4.49 2.57 12.07
C ARG A 505 -4.36 1.31 11.21
N ILE A 506 -4.57 0.17 11.85
CA ILE A 506 -4.50 -1.14 11.22
C ILE A 506 -5.91 -1.63 10.92
N LEU A 507 -6.19 -1.94 9.66
CA LEU A 507 -7.42 -2.56 9.20
C LEU A 507 -7.47 -4.03 9.61
N SER A 508 -8.65 -4.65 9.48
CA SER A 508 -8.79 -6.09 9.63
C SER A 508 -7.78 -6.82 8.73
N GLY A 509 -7.21 -7.93 9.23
CA GLY A 509 -6.19 -8.68 8.48
C GLY A 509 -4.76 -8.13 8.57
N GLY A 510 -4.50 -7.12 9.41
CA GLY A 510 -3.13 -6.64 9.68
C GLY A 510 -2.57 -5.69 8.63
N VAL A 511 -3.44 -5.08 7.84
CA VAL A 511 -3.06 -4.16 6.76
C VAL A 511 -3.17 -2.73 7.25
N ASP A 512 -2.11 -1.95 7.11
CA ASP A 512 -2.11 -0.53 7.46
C ASP A 512 -2.96 0.27 6.47
N SER A 513 -3.79 1.18 7.00
CA SER A 513 -4.69 1.99 6.18
C SER A 513 -3.98 2.89 5.15
N ASN A 514 -2.76 3.35 5.44
CA ASN A 514 -1.98 4.18 4.52
C ASN A 514 -1.19 3.35 3.49
N ALA A 515 -0.89 2.09 3.80
CA ALA A 515 -0.10 1.22 2.93
C ALA A 515 -0.78 0.90 1.59
N LEU A 516 -2.12 0.97 1.52
CA LEU A 516 -2.87 0.69 0.30
C LEU A 516 -2.96 1.89 -0.64
N TYR A 517 -2.62 3.09 -0.19
CA TYR A 517 -2.73 4.30 -1.00
C TYR A 517 -1.80 4.28 -2.24
N PRO A 518 -0.48 3.96 -2.13
CA PRO A 518 0.39 3.95 -3.30
C PRO A 518 0.01 2.88 -4.35
N PRO A 519 -0.27 1.60 -4.00
CA PRO A 519 -0.78 0.62 -4.96
C PRO A 519 -2.10 1.03 -5.63
N LYS A 520 -3.01 1.68 -4.88
CA LYS A 520 -4.27 2.18 -5.44
C LYS A 520 -4.01 3.28 -6.47
N ARG A 521 -3.03 4.16 -6.22
CA ARG A 521 -2.56 5.14 -7.21
C ARG A 521 -1.86 4.50 -8.40
N PHE A 522 -1.10 3.42 -8.19
CA PHE A 522 -0.48 2.66 -9.27
C PHE A 522 -1.55 2.14 -10.23
N LEU A 523 -2.52 1.38 -9.72
CA LEU A 523 -3.62 0.84 -10.54
C LEU A 523 -4.49 1.95 -11.14
N GLY A 524 -4.78 3.00 -10.36
CA GLY A 524 -5.53 4.18 -10.79
C GLY A 524 -4.80 5.09 -11.78
N ALA A 525 -3.52 4.84 -12.06
CA ALA A 525 -2.81 5.55 -13.11
C ALA A 525 -3.36 5.18 -14.49
N ALA A 526 -3.78 3.92 -14.69
CA ALA A 526 -4.30 3.48 -15.99
C ALA A 526 -5.57 4.22 -16.40
N ARG A 527 -5.53 4.79 -17.59
CA ARG A 527 -6.56 5.64 -18.19
C ARG A 527 -6.29 5.80 -19.67
N ASN A 528 -7.35 5.94 -20.46
CA ASN A 528 -7.24 6.48 -21.80
C ASN A 528 -7.13 8.01 -21.70
N ILE A 529 -6.42 8.65 -22.63
CA ILE A 529 -6.19 10.11 -22.59
C ILE A 529 -6.71 10.75 -23.87
N GLU A 530 -7.45 11.83 -23.70
CA GLU A 530 -7.88 12.66 -24.82
C GLU A 530 -6.69 13.32 -25.52
N ASN A 531 -6.57 13.16 -26.84
CA ASN A 531 -5.48 13.71 -27.66
C ASN A 531 -4.07 13.29 -27.20
N GLY A 532 -3.95 12.12 -26.55
CA GLY A 532 -2.69 11.54 -26.10
C GLY A 532 -2.65 10.04 -26.31
N GLY A 533 -1.66 9.39 -25.71
CA GLY A 533 -1.59 7.93 -25.66
C GLY A 533 -2.45 7.36 -24.54
N SER A 534 -2.38 6.05 -24.32
CA SER A 534 -3.11 5.39 -23.24
C SER A 534 -2.19 4.66 -22.27
N LEU A 535 -2.60 4.58 -21.00
CA LEU A 535 -1.95 3.71 -20.02
C LEU A 535 -2.89 2.58 -19.65
N THR A 536 -2.58 1.37 -20.11
CA THR A 536 -3.30 0.15 -19.75
C THR A 536 -2.54 -0.57 -18.64
N ILE A 537 -3.22 -0.97 -17.56
CA ILE A 537 -2.64 -1.81 -16.51
C ILE A 537 -3.49 -3.06 -16.36
N ILE A 538 -2.87 -4.22 -16.55
CA ILE A 538 -3.45 -5.53 -16.28
C ILE A 538 -2.68 -6.13 -15.12
N ALA A 539 -3.28 -6.15 -13.94
CA ALA A 539 -2.64 -6.66 -12.75
C ALA A 539 -3.27 -7.96 -12.28
N THR A 540 -2.46 -8.91 -11.83
CA THR A 540 -2.96 -10.11 -11.18
C THR A 540 -3.25 -9.81 -9.71
N ALA A 541 -4.35 -10.35 -9.19
CA ALA A 541 -4.74 -10.26 -7.79
C ALA A 541 -4.95 -11.67 -7.24
N MET A 542 -4.26 -11.98 -6.14
CA MET A 542 -4.38 -13.27 -5.48
C MET A 542 -5.60 -13.26 -4.54
N VAL A 543 -6.43 -14.29 -4.66
CA VAL A 543 -7.58 -14.55 -3.79
C VAL A 543 -7.52 -15.97 -3.23
N GLU A 544 -8.34 -16.27 -2.21
CA GLU A 544 -8.42 -17.60 -1.60
C GLU A 544 -7.05 -18.15 -1.14
N THR A 545 -6.16 -17.27 -0.67
CA THR A 545 -4.83 -17.62 -0.15
C THR A 545 -4.88 -18.11 1.29
N GLY A 546 -6.04 -17.96 1.96
CA GLY A 546 -6.19 -18.17 3.40
C GLY A 546 -5.72 -17.00 4.27
N SER A 547 -5.20 -15.92 3.66
CA SER A 547 -4.77 -14.72 4.39
C SER A 547 -5.87 -13.66 4.41
N ALA A 548 -6.33 -13.29 5.62
CA ALA A 548 -7.28 -12.19 5.78
C ALA A 548 -6.74 -10.85 5.23
N GLY A 549 -5.43 -10.63 5.29
CA GLY A 549 -4.78 -9.45 4.70
C GLY A 549 -4.93 -9.39 3.18
N ASP A 550 -4.74 -10.51 2.47
CA ASP A 550 -4.94 -10.56 1.01
C ASP A 550 -6.38 -10.28 0.63
N THR A 551 -7.35 -10.79 1.40
CA THR A 551 -8.76 -10.50 1.17
C THR A 551 -9.04 -9.00 1.26
N VAL A 552 -8.51 -8.32 2.28
CA VAL A 552 -8.69 -6.86 2.43
C VAL A 552 -7.99 -6.08 1.32
N ILE A 553 -6.78 -6.50 0.92
CA ILE A 553 -6.06 -5.91 -0.20
C ILE A 553 -6.88 -6.04 -1.50
N PHE A 554 -7.43 -7.22 -1.76
CA PHE A 554 -8.24 -7.49 -2.95
C PHE A 554 -9.51 -6.62 -2.99
N GLU A 555 -10.27 -6.56 -1.90
CA GLU A 555 -11.51 -5.79 -1.83
C GLU A 555 -11.27 -4.28 -2.11
N GLU A 556 -10.15 -3.73 -1.63
CA GLU A 556 -9.78 -2.34 -1.91
C GLU A 556 -9.45 -2.07 -3.39
N PHE A 557 -8.84 -3.03 -4.09
CA PHE A 557 -8.51 -2.88 -5.51
C PHE A 557 -9.66 -3.23 -6.44
N LYS A 558 -10.56 -4.11 -6.04
CA LYS A 558 -11.76 -4.47 -6.81
C LYS A 558 -12.59 -3.25 -7.18
N GLY A 559 -12.74 -2.30 -6.25
CA GLY A 559 -13.45 -1.03 -6.51
C GLY A 559 -12.69 -0.04 -7.42
N THR A 560 -11.39 -0.26 -7.65
CA THR A 560 -10.51 0.63 -8.43
C THR A 560 -10.42 0.20 -9.91
N GLY A 561 -10.48 -1.11 -10.15
CA GLY A 561 -10.52 -1.70 -11.49
C GLY A 561 -11.83 -1.46 -12.24
N ASN A 562 -11.78 -1.52 -13.57
CA ASN A 562 -12.95 -1.44 -14.45
C ASN A 562 -13.09 -2.65 -15.39
N ALA A 563 -12.19 -3.63 -15.31
CA ALA A 563 -12.36 -4.96 -15.90
C ALA A 563 -11.87 -6.03 -14.91
N GLU A 564 -12.55 -7.18 -14.86
CA GLU A 564 -12.24 -8.29 -13.97
C GLU A 564 -12.30 -9.61 -14.75
N LEU A 565 -11.22 -10.38 -14.71
CA LEU A 565 -11.16 -11.76 -15.19
C LEU A 565 -10.95 -12.66 -13.99
N LYS A 566 -11.98 -13.42 -13.62
CA LYS A 566 -11.90 -14.34 -12.48
C LYS A 566 -11.49 -15.73 -12.95
N LEU A 567 -10.45 -16.28 -12.34
CA LEU A 567 -10.07 -17.67 -12.47
C LEU A 567 -10.64 -18.48 -11.31
N ASP A 568 -11.11 -19.69 -11.58
CA ASP A 568 -11.75 -20.55 -10.58
C ASP A 568 -10.90 -21.79 -10.27
N ARG A 569 -10.73 -22.06 -8.98
CA ARG A 569 -9.94 -23.20 -8.49
C ARG A 569 -10.58 -24.54 -8.87
N LYS A 570 -11.91 -24.67 -8.79
CA LYS A 570 -12.62 -25.93 -9.08
C LYS A 570 -12.53 -26.30 -10.56
N ILE A 571 -12.58 -25.29 -11.44
CA ILE A 571 -12.36 -25.49 -12.88
C ILE A 571 -10.92 -25.96 -13.15
N ALA A 572 -9.93 -25.33 -12.50
CA ALA A 572 -8.52 -25.69 -12.65
C ALA A 572 -8.20 -27.10 -12.10
N GLU A 573 -8.78 -27.50 -10.97
CA GLU A 573 -8.62 -28.84 -10.37
C GLU A 573 -9.13 -29.96 -11.28
N ARG A 574 -10.18 -29.68 -12.07
CA ARG A 574 -10.68 -30.57 -13.15
C ARG A 574 -9.81 -30.58 -14.40
N ARG A 575 -8.70 -29.83 -14.42
CA ARG A 575 -7.78 -29.65 -15.57
C ARG A 575 -8.43 -29.03 -16.81
N VAL A 576 -9.44 -28.19 -16.61
CA VAL A 576 -10.04 -27.41 -17.69
C VAL A 576 -9.32 -26.07 -17.78
N PHE A 577 -8.69 -25.79 -18.93
CA PHE A 577 -7.96 -24.55 -19.17
C PHE A 577 -8.42 -23.88 -20.48
N PRO A 578 -8.59 -22.55 -20.51
CA PRO A 578 -8.41 -21.59 -19.41
C PRO A 578 -9.45 -21.75 -18.29
N ALA A 579 -9.02 -21.65 -17.04
CA ALA A 579 -9.88 -21.87 -15.86
C ALA A 579 -10.69 -20.61 -15.50
N VAL A 580 -11.37 -20.01 -16.48
CA VAL A 580 -12.08 -18.73 -16.32
C VAL A 580 -13.53 -18.97 -15.89
N ASP A 581 -13.95 -18.26 -14.85
CA ASP A 581 -15.34 -18.16 -14.42
C ASP A 581 -16.04 -17.06 -15.24
N ILE A 582 -16.91 -17.46 -16.17
CA ILE A 582 -17.49 -16.57 -17.18
C ILE A 582 -18.42 -15.52 -16.53
N ASN A 583 -19.24 -15.94 -15.58
CA ASN A 583 -20.32 -15.13 -15.02
C ASN A 583 -19.84 -13.87 -14.29
N PRO A 584 -18.88 -13.95 -13.34
CA PRO A 584 -18.34 -12.77 -12.66
C PRO A 584 -17.30 -12.00 -13.47
N SER A 585 -16.82 -12.55 -14.59
CA SER A 585 -15.86 -11.86 -15.45
C SER A 585 -16.56 -10.84 -16.35
N GLY A 586 -15.91 -9.72 -16.62
CA GLY A 586 -16.47 -8.68 -17.50
C GLY A 586 -15.73 -7.36 -17.48
N THR A 587 -16.11 -6.49 -18.40
CA THR A 587 -15.56 -5.14 -18.55
C THR A 587 -16.69 -4.13 -18.38
N ARG A 588 -16.46 -3.07 -17.61
CA ARG A 588 -17.41 -1.96 -17.50
C ARG A 588 -17.36 -1.12 -18.78
N LYS A 589 -18.54 -0.74 -19.28
CA LYS A 589 -18.69 0.02 -20.53
C LYS A 589 -18.00 -0.67 -21.72
N ASP A 590 -18.22 -1.97 -21.85
CA ASP A 590 -17.73 -2.78 -22.96
C ASP A 590 -18.42 -2.43 -24.30
N ASP A 591 -19.59 -1.78 -24.26
CA ASP A 591 -20.27 -1.15 -25.39
C ASP A 591 -19.37 -0.17 -26.18
N LEU A 592 -18.46 0.53 -25.50
CA LEU A 592 -17.52 1.45 -26.14
C LEU A 592 -16.38 0.73 -26.88
N LEU A 593 -16.19 -0.57 -26.65
CA LEU A 593 -15.11 -1.38 -27.22
C LEU A 593 -15.60 -2.31 -28.33
N LEU A 594 -16.90 -2.58 -28.38
CA LEU A 594 -17.54 -3.51 -29.29
C LEU A 594 -18.35 -2.76 -30.35
N ALA A 595 -18.39 -3.29 -31.57
CA ALA A 595 -19.35 -2.81 -32.54
C ALA A 595 -20.78 -3.12 -32.07
N PRO A 596 -21.81 -2.30 -32.41
CA PRO A 596 -23.18 -2.51 -31.91
C PRO A 596 -23.74 -3.91 -32.18
N ASP A 597 -23.48 -4.48 -33.35
CA ASP A 597 -23.93 -5.84 -33.71
C ASP A 597 -23.16 -6.92 -32.93
N GLU A 598 -21.88 -6.70 -32.67
CA GLU A 598 -21.06 -7.60 -31.85
C GLU A 598 -21.53 -7.57 -30.39
N ALA A 599 -21.82 -6.38 -29.86
CA ALA A 599 -22.32 -6.20 -28.49
C ALA A 599 -23.64 -6.95 -28.25
N LYS A 600 -24.60 -6.84 -29.18
CA LYS A 600 -25.88 -7.59 -29.12
C LYS A 600 -25.65 -9.11 -29.00
N LEU A 601 -24.72 -9.64 -29.80
CA LEU A 601 -24.38 -11.06 -29.78
C LEU A 601 -23.62 -11.47 -28.50
N VAL A 602 -22.72 -10.63 -28.00
CA VAL A 602 -22.00 -10.89 -26.72
C VAL A 602 -22.97 -10.89 -25.55
N HIS A 603 -23.95 -9.97 -25.54
CA HIS A 603 -25.01 -9.98 -24.53
C HIS A 603 -25.88 -11.24 -24.61
N LYS A 604 -26.25 -11.68 -25.82
CA LYS A 604 -26.95 -12.95 -26.02
C LYS A 604 -26.14 -14.13 -25.48
N LEU A 605 -24.84 -14.18 -25.79
CA LEU A 605 -23.93 -15.20 -25.26
C LEU A 605 -23.92 -15.17 -23.72
N ARG A 606 -23.77 -13.99 -23.12
CA ARG A 606 -23.74 -13.81 -21.66
C ARG A 606 -25.04 -14.28 -21.00
N ARG A 607 -26.21 -14.00 -21.59
CA ARG A 607 -27.51 -14.51 -21.11
C ARG A 607 -27.54 -16.04 -21.12
N ILE A 608 -27.12 -16.68 -22.21
CA ILE A 608 -27.07 -18.15 -22.31
C ILE A 608 -26.11 -18.74 -21.26
N MET A 609 -24.93 -18.15 -21.09
CA MET A 609 -23.95 -18.63 -20.10
C MET A 609 -24.43 -18.43 -18.66
N SER A 610 -25.19 -17.36 -18.37
CA SER A 610 -25.70 -17.08 -17.03
C SER A 610 -26.74 -18.09 -16.53
N ALA A 611 -27.41 -18.80 -17.45
CA ALA A 611 -28.35 -19.86 -17.11
C ALA A 611 -27.67 -21.18 -16.71
N LEU A 612 -26.36 -21.29 -16.93
CA LEU A 612 -25.55 -22.47 -16.62
C LEU A 612 -24.71 -22.23 -15.36
N ASP A 613 -24.38 -23.31 -14.66
CA ASP A 613 -23.35 -23.25 -13.63
C ASP A 613 -21.97 -22.95 -14.26
N SER A 614 -21.06 -22.36 -13.48
CA SER A 614 -19.75 -21.92 -13.98
C SER A 614 -18.96 -23.03 -14.68
N GLN A 615 -19.11 -24.29 -14.27
CA GLN A 615 -18.36 -25.40 -14.86
C GLN A 615 -18.98 -25.84 -16.20
N ALA A 616 -20.30 -25.99 -16.27
CA ALA A 616 -20.96 -26.29 -17.53
C ALA A 616 -20.81 -25.15 -18.55
N ALA A 617 -20.83 -23.89 -18.10
CA ALA A 617 -20.67 -22.73 -18.96
C ALA A 617 -19.30 -22.74 -19.67
N ILE A 618 -18.20 -22.95 -18.92
CA ILE A 618 -16.86 -22.99 -19.52
C ILE A 618 -16.67 -24.20 -20.45
N ASP A 619 -17.19 -25.38 -20.05
CA ASP A 619 -17.09 -26.60 -20.85
C ASP A 619 -17.84 -26.43 -22.18
N LEU A 620 -19.05 -25.85 -22.14
CA LEU A 620 -19.84 -25.56 -23.33
C LEU A 620 -19.14 -24.54 -24.23
N LEU A 621 -18.66 -23.43 -23.67
CA LEU A 621 -18.01 -22.38 -24.45
C LEU A 621 -16.74 -22.90 -25.12
N ILE A 622 -15.87 -23.61 -24.39
CA ILE A 622 -14.67 -24.24 -24.95
C ILE A 622 -15.03 -25.23 -26.06
N LYS A 623 -16.06 -26.05 -25.85
CA LYS A 623 -16.53 -27.03 -26.85
C LYS A 623 -17.00 -26.34 -28.15
N GLN A 624 -17.70 -25.20 -28.06
CA GLN A 624 -18.14 -24.47 -29.25
C GLN A 624 -17.01 -23.68 -29.91
N LEU A 625 -16.11 -23.07 -29.13
CA LEU A 625 -14.94 -22.38 -29.67
C LEU A 625 -14.02 -23.32 -30.45
N LYS A 626 -13.87 -24.58 -30.00
CA LYS A 626 -13.11 -25.62 -30.71
C LYS A 626 -13.68 -25.99 -32.08
N LYS A 627 -14.98 -25.77 -32.34
CA LYS A 627 -15.61 -26.05 -33.64
C LYS A 627 -15.36 -24.96 -34.67
N THR A 628 -14.86 -23.80 -34.26
CA THR A 628 -14.70 -22.61 -35.11
C THR A 628 -13.26 -22.14 -35.10
N LYS A 629 -12.82 -21.53 -36.19
CA LYS A 629 -11.44 -21.04 -36.31
C LYS A 629 -11.27 -19.64 -35.73
N SER A 630 -12.34 -18.85 -35.69
CA SER A 630 -12.31 -17.47 -35.21
C SER A 630 -13.54 -17.10 -34.39
N ASN A 631 -13.42 -16.07 -33.55
CA ASN A 631 -14.54 -15.49 -32.81
C ASN A 631 -15.60 -14.93 -33.75
N ARG A 632 -15.19 -14.33 -34.89
CA ARG A 632 -16.15 -13.86 -35.90
C ARG A 632 -17.02 -15.00 -36.46
N GLU A 633 -16.44 -16.16 -36.73
CA GLU A 633 -17.17 -17.35 -37.19
C GLU A 633 -18.09 -17.90 -36.10
N PHE A 634 -17.58 -18.00 -34.86
CA PHE A 634 -18.37 -18.39 -33.70
C PHE A 634 -19.61 -17.49 -33.50
N MET A 635 -19.43 -16.17 -33.59
CA MET A 635 -20.51 -15.20 -33.41
C MET A 635 -21.55 -15.28 -34.54
N ARG A 636 -21.12 -15.57 -35.78
CA ARG A 636 -22.07 -15.86 -36.88
C ARG A 636 -22.89 -17.12 -36.60
N ALA A 637 -22.25 -18.20 -36.14
CA ALA A 637 -22.96 -19.43 -35.80
C ALA A 637 -23.99 -19.19 -34.69
N LEU A 638 -23.65 -18.39 -33.68
CA LEU A 638 -24.56 -18.01 -32.58
C LEU A 638 -25.75 -17.15 -33.05
N ALA A 639 -25.52 -16.29 -34.05
CA ALA A 639 -26.59 -15.52 -34.68
C ALA A 639 -27.60 -16.44 -35.38
N THR A 640 -27.12 -17.51 -36.02
CA THR A 640 -27.97 -18.49 -36.74
C THR A 640 -28.64 -19.52 -35.82
N SER A 641 -28.00 -19.91 -34.70
CA SER A 641 -28.36 -21.11 -33.94
C SER A 641 -29.42 -20.94 -32.83
N ALA A 642 -30.25 -19.89 -32.85
CA ALA A 642 -31.42 -19.79 -31.98
C ALA A 642 -32.47 -18.84 -32.57
N PRO A 643 -33.77 -19.17 -32.53
CA PRO A 643 -34.82 -18.26 -33.00
C PRO A 643 -34.73 -16.97 -32.20
N MET A 644 -34.73 -15.85 -32.92
CA MET A 644 -34.99 -14.54 -32.36
C MET A 644 -36.37 -14.64 -31.70
N THR A 645 -36.45 -14.65 -30.37
CA THR A 645 -37.65 -14.16 -29.71
C THR A 645 -37.72 -12.67 -30.03
N ALA A 646 -38.32 -12.39 -31.18
CA ALA A 646 -38.86 -11.09 -31.50
C ALA A 646 -39.87 -10.75 -30.41
N GLY A 647 -39.62 -9.66 -29.68
CA GLY A 647 -40.54 -9.18 -28.64
C GLY A 647 -39.83 -8.77 -27.36
N GLU A 648 -38.87 -7.85 -27.45
CA GLU A 648 -38.59 -6.89 -26.39
C GLU A 648 -38.00 -5.66 -27.09
N THR A 649 -38.72 -4.56 -26.93
CA THR A 649 -38.63 -3.29 -27.64
C THR A 649 -37.25 -2.65 -27.58
N GLU A 650 -36.91 -1.86 -28.59
CA GLU A 650 -35.67 -1.08 -28.75
C GLU A 650 -35.43 0.00 -27.66
N GLU A 651 -36.06 -0.07 -26.48
CA GLU A 651 -36.04 1.01 -25.49
C GLU A 651 -35.16 0.79 -24.26
N ASP A 652 -34.56 -0.39 -24.06
CA ASP A 652 -33.69 -0.66 -22.90
C ASP A 652 -32.19 -0.45 -23.18
N TYR A 653 -31.83 0.57 -23.96
CA TYR A 653 -30.44 1.04 -24.10
C TYR A 653 -30.26 2.42 -23.46
N ILE A 654 -30.00 2.46 -22.14
CA ILE A 654 -29.35 3.58 -21.44
C ILE A 654 -28.34 3.07 -20.41
#